data_AF-A0A9Q7UDE7-F1
#
_entry.id   AF-A0A9Q7UDE7-F1
#
_cell.length_a   1.000
_cell.length_b   1.000
_cell.length_c   1.000
_cell.angle_alpha   90.00
_cell.angle_beta   90.00
_cell.angle_gamma   90.00
#
_symmetry.space_group_name_H-M   'P 1'
#
loop_
_entity.id
_entity.type
_entity.pdbx_description
1 polymer ?
#
loop_
_entity_poly.entity_id
_entity_poly.type
_entity_poly.pdbx_seq_one_letter_code
_entity_poly.pdbx_strand_id
1 'polypeptide(L)'
;MRKDAQIQLTEQEEAICQLLDQTCSYIHRERPEIEGVDSTPPSGNPLTPCEARIAGGWVRDKLLSRDSDDLDITLSTLTGNAFALHLKHYLSTPSFAASPLAQSPFFQDEGSEMGRIGKIAANPEQSKNLETATARVLGLSLDFVNLRKETYDLGSRIPTMTFGTPKEDAERRDITINSLLYNVHTRQVEDHTGLGLQDLASGLIRTPLPPLTTFLDDPLRVLRCVRFSSRFAYELHPTIIRCLTGAGAQQEGESSLTQLASSDDPRVSQAGQCMEHGRDLIREALINKVSRERIGIEVDKMIKGPHPLLALFELHRLELFPLVFHPTPATGKLYTASDSNSPKELGEPASDSVALNAARLLDAILSGKAQEDASSSHQPVAMDSLRIADGRSEASNSELSHAFSAIPASPLPKAVFEALPVDLLSGWSSASLTSEERRRLWISVALLPLRHLIYEEKKNKFAWAGESVIANGLKLGTKTLKEPVASLHRCLELLPLGRKVLCSEQTQQGAESEALDEILHLAPRLSVKSRLGLLLRNPHVSNGLLQLRPEPALLLSFISEVLVIWQQQGGEAGFKHYSSTLDAVQDRVVVLAREYGQLWQLIKQWGLIERADEKPVLDGNAVTATLNCHPRLISQIQTFVLAWQYDQPAAQGGVDKEEECKAWLKSEWEKGRIVPFDQRPPPPPSKGDKGKKTKDPTAAAKPAEDRDRRKRQKSE
;
A
#
# COMPACT_ATOMS: atom_id res chain seq x y z
N MET A 1 12.28 34.49 10.14
CA MET A 1 12.25 34.99 8.74
C MET A 1 13.68 35.09 8.24
N ARG A 2 14.14 34.16 7.38
CA ARG A 2 15.43 34.28 6.69
C ARG A 2 15.17 34.83 5.28
N LYS A 3 15.88 35.88 4.88
CA LYS A 3 15.68 36.57 3.59
C LYS A 3 16.19 35.77 2.38
N ASP A 4 16.86 34.65 2.62
CA ASP A 4 17.75 34.02 1.63
C ASP A 4 17.14 32.76 0.98
N ALA A 5 16.03 32.23 1.52
CA ALA A 5 15.28 31.15 0.88
C ALA A 5 14.32 31.73 -0.16
N GLN A 6 14.80 31.87 -1.42
CA GLN A 6 14.00 32.39 -2.52
C GLN A 6 13.37 31.23 -3.32
N ILE A 7 12.04 31.27 -3.45
CA ILE A 7 11.30 30.38 -4.35
C ILE A 7 11.25 31.04 -5.72
N GLN A 8 11.63 30.30 -6.75
CA GLN A 8 11.40 30.70 -8.14
C GLN A 8 9.98 30.30 -8.54
N LEU A 9 9.17 31.29 -8.91
CA LEU A 9 7.80 31.10 -9.37
C LEU A 9 7.79 30.92 -10.89
N THR A 10 6.92 30.04 -11.38
CA THR A 10 6.58 30.03 -12.81
C THR A 10 5.76 31.29 -13.17
N GLU A 11 5.66 31.63 -14.45
CA GLU A 11 4.83 32.77 -14.89
C GLU A 11 3.37 32.62 -14.44
N GLN A 12 2.87 31.38 -14.44
CA GLN A 12 1.51 31.03 -14.00
C GLN A 12 1.34 31.20 -12.48
N GLU A 13 2.32 30.79 -11.68
CA GLU A 13 2.30 30.95 -10.21
C GLU A 13 2.47 32.41 -9.80
N GLU A 14 3.28 33.16 -10.54
CA GLU A 14 3.43 34.61 -10.38
C GLU A 14 2.11 35.32 -10.66
N ALA A 15 1.41 34.95 -11.73
CA ALA A 15 0.08 35.46 -12.05
C ALA A 15 -0.93 35.16 -10.93
N ILE A 16 -0.90 33.95 -10.34
CA ILE A 16 -1.75 33.59 -9.20
C ILE A 16 -1.41 34.45 -7.97
N CYS A 17 -0.14 34.61 -7.63
CA CYS A 17 0.24 35.41 -6.46
C CYS A 17 -0.14 36.89 -6.65
N GLN A 18 0.00 37.45 -7.86
CA GLN A 18 -0.49 38.78 -8.19
C GLN A 18 -2.01 38.88 -8.07
N LEU A 19 -2.76 37.88 -8.53
CA LEU A 19 -4.21 37.83 -8.39
C LEU A 19 -4.62 37.87 -6.92
N LEU A 20 -3.98 37.06 -6.07
CA LEU A 20 -4.26 36.99 -4.64
C LEU A 20 -3.94 38.32 -3.94
N ASP A 21 -2.78 38.92 -4.25
CA ASP A 21 -2.37 40.22 -3.71
C ASP A 21 -3.32 41.36 -4.10
N GLN A 22 -3.69 41.43 -5.38
CA GLN A 22 -4.66 42.40 -5.88
C GLN A 22 -6.05 42.21 -5.26
N THR A 23 -6.47 40.96 -5.05
CA THR A 23 -7.75 40.64 -4.40
C THR A 23 -7.75 41.10 -2.94
N CYS A 24 -6.69 40.82 -2.17
CA CYS A 24 -6.55 41.33 -0.80
C CYS A 24 -6.57 42.87 -0.75
N SER A 25 -5.87 43.53 -1.67
CA SER A 25 -5.85 44.98 -1.79
C SER A 25 -7.23 45.57 -2.12
N TYR A 26 -7.96 44.92 -3.03
CA TYR A 26 -9.33 45.28 -3.38
C TYR A 26 -10.28 45.17 -2.18
N ILE A 27 -10.24 44.06 -1.45
CA ILE A 27 -11.04 43.86 -0.24
C ILE A 27 -10.75 44.97 0.79
N HIS A 28 -9.48 45.30 1.02
CA HIS A 28 -9.09 46.30 2.01
C HIS A 28 -9.51 47.72 1.61
N ARG A 29 -9.32 48.09 0.34
CA ARG A 29 -9.57 49.45 -0.17
C ARG A 29 -11.04 49.74 -0.42
N GLU A 30 -11.75 48.82 -1.07
CA GLU A 30 -13.09 49.05 -1.58
C GLU A 30 -14.18 48.52 -0.64
N ARG A 31 -13.84 47.57 0.24
CA ARG A 31 -14.75 46.96 1.23
C ARG A 31 -16.14 46.64 0.65
N PRO A 32 -16.21 45.89 -0.46
CA PRO A 32 -17.47 45.64 -1.15
C PRO A 32 -18.40 44.80 -0.26
N GLU A 33 -19.66 45.21 -0.15
CA GLU A 33 -20.70 44.37 0.44
C GLU A 33 -21.15 43.33 -0.59
N ILE A 34 -20.92 42.05 -0.30
CA ILE A 34 -21.25 40.92 -1.19
C ILE A 34 -22.27 40.01 -0.50
N GLU A 35 -23.35 39.71 -1.21
CA GLU A 35 -24.40 38.81 -0.74
C GLU A 35 -23.85 37.38 -0.55
N GLY A 36 -24.05 36.80 0.65
CA GLY A 36 -23.58 35.45 0.99
C GLY A 36 -22.19 35.37 1.61
N VAL A 37 -21.48 36.50 1.81
CA VAL A 37 -20.34 36.56 2.72
C VAL A 37 -20.87 36.68 4.14
N ASP A 38 -20.62 35.68 4.98
CA ASP A 38 -21.07 35.70 6.37
C ASP A 38 -20.57 36.95 7.10
N SER A 39 -21.43 37.52 7.94
CA SER A 39 -21.12 38.67 8.80
C SER A 39 -20.19 38.30 9.96
N THR A 40 -19.48 37.17 9.87
CA THR A 40 -18.52 36.70 10.87
C THR A 40 -17.47 37.79 11.02
N PRO A 41 -17.34 38.41 12.21
CA PRO A 41 -16.45 39.53 12.39
C PRO A 41 -15.03 39.05 12.05
N PRO A 42 -14.29 39.75 11.17
CA PRO A 42 -12.90 39.42 10.90
C PRO A 42 -12.18 39.36 12.26
N SER A 43 -11.41 38.30 12.51
CA SER A 43 -10.71 38.20 13.77
C SER A 43 -9.72 39.36 13.88
N GLY A 44 -9.95 40.24 14.86
CA GLY A 44 -9.12 41.41 15.11
C GLY A 44 -9.75 42.72 14.67
N ASN A 45 -8.93 43.77 14.64
CA ASN A 45 -9.40 45.11 14.32
C ASN A 45 -9.91 45.12 12.86
N PRO A 46 -11.12 45.62 12.54
CA PRO A 46 -11.67 45.69 11.17
C PRO A 46 -10.84 46.57 10.20
N LEU A 47 -9.76 47.17 10.71
CA LEU A 47 -8.75 47.91 9.97
C LEU A 47 -7.60 47.01 9.46
N THR A 48 -7.49 45.77 9.93
CA THR A 48 -6.37 44.88 9.57
C THR A 48 -6.60 44.30 8.17
N PRO A 49 -5.66 44.47 7.22
CA PRO A 49 -5.80 43.90 5.88
C PRO A 49 -5.76 42.37 5.92
N CYS A 50 -6.53 41.74 5.01
CA CYS A 50 -6.42 40.30 4.77
C CYS A 50 -5.09 40.02 4.06
N GLU A 51 -4.36 39.03 4.54
CA GLU A 51 -3.12 38.55 3.96
C GLU A 51 -3.28 37.10 3.52
N ALA A 52 -2.81 36.79 2.32
CA ALA A 52 -2.78 35.46 1.75
C ALA A 52 -1.36 34.87 1.81
N ARG A 53 -1.27 33.58 2.14
CA ARG A 53 -0.02 32.83 2.18
C ARG A 53 -0.24 31.45 1.55
N ILE A 54 0.68 30.98 0.73
CA ILE A 54 0.69 29.57 0.28
C ILE A 54 1.33 28.73 1.37
N ALA A 55 0.72 27.63 1.78
CA ALA A 55 1.16 26.89 2.96
C ALA A 55 1.61 25.46 2.65
N GLY A 56 2.55 24.97 3.47
CA GLY A 56 2.83 23.55 3.63
C GLY A 56 3.50 22.88 2.44
N GLY A 57 2.82 21.91 1.83
CA GLY A 57 3.42 20.97 0.88
C GLY A 57 4.06 21.64 -0.33
N TRP A 58 3.35 22.62 -0.91
CA TRP A 58 3.82 23.38 -2.05
C TRP A 58 5.13 24.13 -1.75
N VAL A 59 5.23 24.78 -0.58
CA VAL A 59 6.43 25.54 -0.18
C VAL A 59 7.63 24.62 -0.07
N ARG A 60 7.47 23.48 0.61
CA ARG A 60 8.51 22.44 0.73
C ARG A 60 8.93 21.92 -0.64
N ASP A 61 7.97 21.55 -1.48
CA ASP A 61 8.23 20.92 -2.77
C ASP A 61 8.93 21.90 -3.72
N LYS A 62 8.56 23.18 -3.71
CA LYS A 62 9.26 24.24 -4.45
C LYS A 62 10.70 24.46 -3.98
N LEU A 63 10.94 24.47 -2.68
CA LEU A 63 12.30 24.58 -2.15
C LEU A 63 13.16 23.36 -2.52
N LEU A 64 12.54 22.20 -2.75
CA LEU A 64 13.18 20.99 -3.27
C LEU A 64 13.23 20.93 -4.81
N SER A 65 12.84 22.00 -5.51
CA SER A 65 12.76 22.04 -6.98
C SER A 65 11.87 20.94 -7.57
N ARG A 66 10.73 20.65 -6.92
CA ARG A 66 9.70 19.72 -7.36
C ARG A 66 8.43 20.49 -7.71
N ASP A 67 7.75 20.07 -8.77
CA ASP A 67 6.47 20.65 -9.15
C ASP A 67 5.35 20.20 -8.21
N SER A 68 4.37 21.09 -8.00
CA SER A 68 3.20 20.87 -7.16
C SER A 68 2.02 21.66 -7.73
N ASP A 69 0.94 20.96 -8.03
CA ASP A 69 -0.25 21.52 -8.69
C ASP A 69 -1.37 21.94 -7.71
N ASP A 70 -1.22 21.55 -6.44
CA ASP A 70 -2.19 21.78 -5.36
C ASP A 70 -1.67 22.91 -4.46
N LEU A 71 -2.35 24.06 -4.47
CA LEU A 71 -1.98 25.23 -3.69
C LEU A 71 -2.95 25.42 -2.51
N ASP A 72 -2.45 25.18 -1.30
CA ASP A 72 -3.15 25.50 -0.05
C ASP A 72 -2.96 26.99 0.29
N ILE A 73 -3.99 27.81 0.05
CA ILE A 73 -3.99 29.25 0.35
C ILE A 73 -4.55 29.49 1.75
N THR A 74 -3.70 29.97 2.65
CA THR A 74 -4.05 30.35 4.02
C THR A 74 -4.30 31.85 4.15
N LEU A 75 -5.39 32.22 4.83
CA LEU A 75 -5.91 33.60 4.93
C LEU A 75 -5.93 34.09 6.38
N SER A 76 -5.53 35.34 6.62
CA SER A 76 -5.38 35.88 7.98
C SER A 76 -6.68 36.28 8.68
N THR A 77 -7.60 36.94 7.98
CA THR A 77 -8.79 37.56 8.60
C THR A 77 -10.12 37.09 8.02
N LEU A 78 -10.09 36.31 6.93
CA LEU A 78 -11.27 35.85 6.21
C LEU A 78 -11.37 34.32 6.18
N THR A 79 -12.60 33.82 6.08
CA THR A 79 -12.85 32.40 5.79
C THR A 79 -12.60 32.10 4.31
N GLY A 80 -12.32 30.83 3.99
CA GLY A 80 -12.03 30.43 2.61
C GLY A 80 -13.19 30.74 1.66
N ASN A 81 -14.42 30.50 2.11
CA ASN A 81 -15.63 30.82 1.37
C ASN A 81 -15.79 32.33 1.13
N ALA A 82 -15.63 33.16 2.18
CA ALA A 82 -15.73 34.62 2.06
C ALA A 82 -14.72 35.17 1.04
N PHE A 83 -13.46 34.72 1.12
CA PHE A 83 -12.43 35.14 0.18
C PHE A 83 -12.73 34.71 -1.25
N ALA A 84 -13.22 33.48 -1.46
CA ALA A 84 -13.57 32.99 -2.79
C ALA A 84 -14.70 33.82 -3.44
N LEU A 85 -15.69 34.28 -2.65
CA LEU A 85 -16.73 35.20 -3.14
C LEU A 85 -16.17 36.59 -3.50
N HIS A 86 -15.28 37.14 -2.66
CA HIS A 86 -14.60 38.39 -2.96
C HIS A 86 -13.72 38.30 -4.20
N LEU A 87 -12.99 37.19 -4.39
CA LEU A 87 -12.19 36.91 -5.58
C LEU A 87 -13.06 36.89 -6.84
N LYS A 88 -14.19 36.17 -6.79
CA LYS A 88 -15.16 36.11 -7.89
C LYS A 88 -15.69 37.50 -8.25
N HIS A 89 -16.02 38.30 -7.24
CA HIS A 89 -16.48 39.66 -7.46
C HIS A 89 -15.38 40.53 -8.05
N TYR A 90 -14.16 40.50 -7.50
CA TYR A 90 -13.02 41.27 -7.99
C TYR A 90 -12.78 41.04 -9.49
N LEU A 91 -12.80 39.78 -9.92
CA LEU A 91 -12.63 39.40 -11.33
C LEU A 91 -13.74 39.92 -12.26
N SER A 92 -14.91 40.24 -11.72
CA SER A 92 -16.03 40.81 -12.47
C SER A 92 -15.99 42.34 -12.52
N THR A 93 -15.03 42.99 -11.81
CA THR A 93 -14.94 44.45 -11.75
C THR A 93 -14.22 45.04 -12.97
N PRO A 94 -14.59 46.27 -13.37
CA PRO A 94 -13.80 47.04 -14.35
C PRO A 94 -12.35 47.26 -13.89
N SER A 95 -12.12 47.34 -12.57
CA SER A 95 -10.80 47.47 -11.97
C SER A 95 -9.88 46.30 -12.29
N PHE A 96 -10.39 45.06 -12.28
CA PHE A 96 -9.63 43.91 -12.74
C PHE A 96 -9.43 43.91 -14.26
N ALA A 97 -10.47 44.21 -15.05
CA ALA A 97 -10.38 44.25 -16.50
C ALA A 97 -9.33 45.27 -17.02
N ALA A 98 -9.11 46.36 -16.28
CA ALA A 98 -8.07 47.35 -16.57
C ALA A 98 -6.66 46.94 -16.08
N SER A 99 -6.52 45.86 -15.32
CA SER A 99 -5.24 45.42 -14.76
C SER A 99 -4.33 44.78 -15.83
N PRO A 100 -2.99 44.89 -15.68
CA PRO A 100 -2.06 44.18 -16.56
C PRO A 100 -2.26 42.65 -16.55
N LEU A 101 -2.75 42.12 -15.43
CA LEU A 101 -2.99 40.68 -15.25
C LEU A 101 -4.17 40.20 -16.11
N ALA A 102 -5.26 40.97 -16.20
CA ALA A 102 -6.36 40.67 -17.11
C ALA A 102 -5.97 40.77 -18.59
N GLN A 103 -4.92 41.54 -18.90
CA GLN A 103 -4.36 41.66 -20.25
C GLN A 103 -3.31 40.58 -20.57
N SER A 104 -2.97 39.74 -19.61
CA SER A 104 -1.99 38.67 -19.81
C SER A 104 -2.58 37.53 -20.67
N PRO A 105 -1.73 36.76 -21.38
CA PRO A 105 -2.18 35.63 -22.20
C PRO A 105 -2.96 34.57 -21.40
N PHE A 106 -2.76 34.53 -20.07
CA PHE A 106 -3.44 33.59 -19.17
C PHE A 106 -4.96 33.86 -19.02
N PHE A 107 -5.40 35.12 -19.15
CA PHE A 107 -6.80 35.52 -18.97
C PHE A 107 -7.52 35.92 -20.27
N GLN A 108 -6.79 36.06 -21.39
CA GLN A 108 -7.35 36.47 -22.69
C GLN A 108 -7.73 35.30 -23.62
N ASP A 109 -7.28 34.08 -23.34
CA ASP A 109 -7.51 32.93 -24.22
C ASP A 109 -8.92 32.34 -24.02
N GLU A 110 -9.90 32.82 -24.80
CA GLU A 110 -11.31 32.37 -24.75
C GLU A 110 -11.49 30.88 -25.09
N GLY A 111 -10.49 30.23 -25.71
CA GLY A 111 -10.49 28.82 -26.08
C GLY A 111 -9.83 27.87 -25.08
N SER A 112 -9.17 28.40 -24.05
CA SER A 112 -8.44 27.62 -23.05
C SER A 112 -9.29 27.43 -21.79
N GLU A 113 -9.35 26.20 -21.27
CA GLU A 113 -9.91 25.93 -19.93
C GLU A 113 -9.19 26.71 -18.80
N MET A 114 -8.09 27.41 -19.09
CA MET A 114 -7.30 28.21 -18.15
C MET A 114 -7.94 29.55 -17.74
N GLY A 115 -8.89 30.10 -18.51
CA GLY A 115 -9.46 31.44 -18.25
C GLY A 115 -10.75 31.48 -17.41
N ARG A 116 -11.37 30.34 -17.10
CA ARG A 116 -12.59 30.29 -16.26
C ARG A 116 -12.23 29.79 -14.88
N ILE A 117 -12.63 30.52 -13.82
CA ILE A 117 -12.67 29.91 -12.49
C ILE A 117 -13.57 28.67 -12.59
N GLY A 118 -12.97 27.49 -12.43
CA GLY A 118 -13.72 26.26 -12.26
C GLY A 118 -14.60 26.41 -11.03
N LYS A 119 -15.89 26.10 -11.18
CA LYS A 119 -16.96 26.10 -10.16
C LYS A 119 -16.42 26.22 -8.72
N ILE A 120 -16.55 27.41 -8.12
CA ILE A 120 -16.27 27.58 -6.68
C ILE A 120 -17.30 26.72 -5.95
N ALA A 121 -16.85 25.62 -5.38
CA ALA A 121 -17.67 24.73 -4.58
C ALA A 121 -17.25 24.90 -3.12
N ALA A 122 -18.19 25.34 -2.28
CA ALA A 122 -18.08 25.05 -0.86
C ALA A 122 -18.10 23.52 -0.72
N ASN A 123 -17.13 22.95 0.00
CA ASN A 123 -16.98 21.50 0.11
C ASN A 123 -17.36 21.03 1.53
N PRO A 124 -18.66 20.97 1.87
CA PRO A 124 -19.11 20.64 3.23
C PRO A 124 -18.77 19.20 3.66
N GLU A 125 -18.52 18.29 2.71
CA GLU A 125 -18.19 16.88 3.01
C GLU A 125 -16.77 16.70 3.59
N GLN A 126 -15.80 17.54 3.22
CA GLN A 126 -14.45 17.41 3.78
C GLN A 126 -14.35 17.91 5.21
N SER A 127 -15.26 18.81 5.63
CA SER A 127 -15.19 19.43 6.95
C SER A 127 -16.56 19.92 7.43
N LYS A 128 -17.19 19.20 8.36
CA LYS A 128 -18.39 19.68 9.05
C LYS A 128 -18.18 21.01 9.83
N ASN A 129 -16.91 21.42 10.01
CA ASN A 129 -16.49 22.61 10.77
C ASN A 129 -15.50 23.53 10.02
N LEU A 130 -15.16 23.29 8.73
CA LEU A 130 -14.32 24.23 7.95
C LEU A 130 -15.14 24.83 6.81
N GLU A 131 -15.14 26.14 6.73
CA GLU A 131 -15.56 26.90 5.55
C GLU A 131 -14.40 26.97 4.53
N THR A 132 -14.00 25.81 4.00
CA THR A 132 -13.03 25.72 2.90
C THR A 132 -13.72 25.92 1.56
N ALA A 133 -13.03 26.59 0.63
CA ALA A 133 -13.46 26.73 -0.74
C ALA A 133 -12.36 26.24 -1.69
N THR A 134 -12.72 25.44 -2.68
CA THR A 134 -11.81 25.01 -3.75
C THR A 134 -12.15 25.79 -5.02
N ALA A 135 -11.14 26.31 -5.71
CA ALA A 135 -11.26 26.96 -7.00
C ALA A 135 -10.19 26.47 -7.95
N ARG A 136 -10.54 26.27 -9.22
CA ARG A 136 -9.54 26.01 -10.27
C ARG A 136 -9.20 27.33 -10.97
N VAL A 137 -7.97 27.80 -10.85
CA VAL A 137 -7.52 29.09 -11.38
C VAL A 137 -6.27 28.88 -12.21
N LEU A 138 -6.30 29.35 -13.47
CA LEU A 138 -5.23 29.14 -14.45
C LEU A 138 -4.85 27.66 -14.64
N GLY A 139 -5.77 26.72 -14.43
CA GLY A 139 -5.48 25.28 -14.52
C GLY A 139 -4.97 24.62 -13.23
N LEU A 140 -4.54 25.39 -12.23
CA LEU A 140 -4.13 24.90 -10.89
C LEU A 140 -5.32 24.81 -9.93
N SER A 141 -5.24 23.90 -8.96
CA SER A 141 -6.24 23.76 -7.90
C SER A 141 -5.82 24.60 -6.69
N LEU A 142 -6.68 25.53 -6.28
CA LEU A 142 -6.47 26.41 -5.13
C LEU A 142 -7.49 26.06 -4.05
N ASP A 143 -6.99 25.72 -2.86
CA ASP A 143 -7.79 25.48 -1.67
C ASP A 143 -7.64 26.64 -0.69
N PHE A 144 -8.72 27.39 -0.46
CA PHE A 144 -8.75 28.51 0.47
C PHE A 144 -9.12 28.05 1.87
N VAL A 145 -8.26 28.35 2.83
CA VAL A 145 -8.39 27.98 4.24
C VAL A 145 -8.03 29.18 5.10
N ASN A 146 -8.71 29.40 6.22
CA ASN A 146 -8.29 30.41 7.19
C ASN A 146 -7.13 29.89 8.06
N LEU A 147 -6.24 30.80 8.49
CA LEU A 147 -5.31 30.52 9.58
C LEU A 147 -6.12 30.19 10.83
N ARG A 148 -5.73 29.11 11.49
CA ARG A 148 -6.49 28.63 12.64
C ARG A 148 -5.61 28.18 13.79
N LYS A 149 -6.14 28.41 14.98
CA LYS A 149 -5.68 27.82 16.23
C LYS A 149 -6.63 26.69 16.60
N GLU A 150 -6.06 25.54 16.88
CA GLU A 150 -6.80 24.33 17.27
C GLU A 150 -6.61 24.12 18.77
N THR A 151 -7.72 23.93 19.50
CA THR A 151 -7.68 23.51 20.91
C THR A 151 -8.30 22.12 21.01
N TYR A 152 -7.54 21.17 21.54
CA TYR A 152 -7.93 19.77 21.65
C TYR A 152 -8.41 19.45 23.06
N ASP A 153 -9.65 18.98 23.18
CA ASP A 153 -10.15 18.41 24.42
C ASP A 153 -9.72 16.94 24.55
N LEU A 154 -9.37 16.50 25.76
CA LEU A 154 -8.89 15.13 26.01
C LEU A 154 -9.85 14.04 25.50
N GLY A 155 -11.17 14.31 25.53
CA GLY A 155 -12.22 13.38 25.10
C GLY A 155 -12.74 13.56 23.66
N SER A 156 -12.30 14.60 22.93
CA SER A 156 -12.76 14.86 21.56
C SER A 156 -11.63 14.65 20.55
N ARG A 157 -11.95 14.03 19.42
CA ARG A 157 -11.04 13.95 18.26
C ARG A 157 -11.06 15.25 17.44
N ILE A 158 -12.16 15.98 17.48
CA ILE A 158 -12.34 17.18 16.65
C ILE A 158 -11.96 18.37 17.53
N PRO A 159 -10.90 19.13 17.16
CA PRO A 159 -10.53 20.32 17.92
C PRO A 159 -11.59 21.41 17.76
N THR A 160 -11.69 22.28 18.76
CA THR A 160 -12.36 23.56 18.61
C THR A 160 -11.42 24.50 17.84
N MET A 161 -11.95 25.18 16.83
CA MET A 161 -11.17 26.01 15.92
C MET A 161 -11.52 27.47 16.12
N THR A 162 -10.48 28.31 16.19
CA THR A 162 -10.60 29.77 16.18
C THR A 162 -9.61 30.34 15.17
N PHE A 163 -9.81 31.59 14.75
CA PHE A 163 -8.81 32.26 13.92
C PHE A 163 -7.47 32.34 14.67
N GLY A 164 -6.40 31.97 13.98
CA GLY A 164 -5.06 31.89 14.55
C GLY A 164 -4.07 32.80 13.82
N THR A 165 -2.93 33.04 14.46
CA THR A 165 -1.78 33.68 13.84
C THR A 165 -1.03 32.72 12.91
N PRO A 166 -0.18 33.21 11.98
CA PRO A 166 0.68 32.35 11.16
C PRO A 166 1.54 31.39 11.99
N LYS A 167 1.98 31.83 13.18
CA LYS A 167 2.74 31.02 14.12
C LYS A 167 1.91 29.89 14.72
N GLU A 168 0.70 30.18 15.21
CA GLU A 168 -0.20 29.16 15.75
C GLU A 168 -0.63 28.15 14.68
N ASP A 169 -0.82 28.60 13.42
CA ASP A 169 -1.10 27.72 12.29
C ASP A 169 0.10 26.82 11.93
N ALA A 170 1.33 27.32 12.06
CA ALA A 170 2.54 26.54 11.85
C ALA A 170 2.74 25.49 12.96
N GLU A 171 2.52 25.87 14.23
CA GLU A 171 2.69 25.00 15.41
C GLU A 171 1.70 23.83 15.44
N ARG A 172 0.48 24.02 14.94
CA ARG A 172 -0.52 22.93 14.84
C ARG A 172 -0.26 21.94 13.70
N ARG A 173 0.77 22.11 12.87
CA ARG A 173 1.05 21.20 11.75
C ARG A 173 1.81 19.95 12.22
N ASP A 174 2.00 19.01 11.31
CA ASP A 174 2.60 17.72 11.62
C ASP A 174 4.12 17.81 11.80
N ILE A 175 4.82 18.38 10.82
CA ILE A 175 6.28 18.45 10.78
C ILE A 175 6.77 19.84 10.35
N THR A 176 7.96 20.23 10.82
CA THR A 176 8.56 21.56 10.61
C THR A 176 8.72 21.93 9.13
N ILE A 177 9.12 20.96 8.30
CA ILE A 177 9.24 21.18 6.84
C ILE A 177 7.89 21.42 6.15
N ASN A 178 6.78 20.99 6.75
CA ASN A 178 5.40 21.22 6.26
C ASN A 178 4.72 22.40 6.93
N SER A 179 5.40 23.09 7.85
CA SER A 179 4.91 24.29 8.53
C SER A 179 5.45 25.58 7.93
N LEU A 180 6.17 25.49 6.81
CA LEU A 180 6.64 26.64 6.05
C LEU A 180 5.45 27.32 5.33
N LEU A 181 5.48 28.65 5.31
CA LEU A 181 4.51 29.48 4.61
C LEU A 181 5.25 30.34 3.58
N TYR A 182 4.61 30.65 2.46
CA TYR A 182 5.10 31.60 1.47
C TYR A 182 4.13 32.78 1.42
N ASN A 183 4.63 33.97 1.75
CA ASN A 183 3.82 35.18 1.77
C ASN A 183 3.72 35.77 0.36
N VAL A 184 2.50 35.81 -0.18
CA VAL A 184 2.28 36.25 -1.58
C VAL A 184 2.47 37.76 -1.75
N HIS A 185 2.45 38.53 -0.66
CA HIS A 185 2.64 39.97 -0.68
C HIS A 185 4.13 40.34 -0.63
N THR A 186 4.89 39.71 0.27
CA THR A 186 6.32 40.00 0.45
C THR A 186 7.23 39.15 -0.42
N ARG A 187 6.68 38.09 -1.05
CA ARG A 187 7.40 37.10 -1.87
C ARG A 187 8.50 36.36 -1.11
N GLN A 188 8.29 36.16 0.19
CA GLN A 188 9.26 35.54 1.09
C GLN A 188 8.70 34.29 1.76
N VAL A 189 9.61 33.35 2.04
CA VAL A 189 9.32 32.18 2.88
C VAL A 189 9.35 32.58 4.35
N GLU A 190 8.26 32.28 5.06
CA GLU A 190 8.10 32.47 6.48
C GLU A 190 8.24 31.11 7.19
N ASP A 191 9.31 30.98 7.99
CA ASP A 191 9.47 29.88 8.94
C ASP A 191 9.17 30.39 10.35
N HIS A 192 7.95 30.11 10.83
CA HIS A 192 7.50 30.48 12.17
C HIS A 192 7.91 29.49 13.25
N THR A 193 8.39 28.30 12.87
CA THR A 193 8.99 27.32 13.80
C THR A 193 10.45 27.61 14.08
N GLY A 194 11.11 28.36 13.18
CA GLY A 194 12.53 28.70 13.22
C GLY A 194 13.46 27.57 12.78
N LEU A 195 12.92 26.39 12.46
CA LEU A 195 13.70 25.18 12.18
C LEU A 195 13.30 24.46 10.90
N GLY A 196 12.16 24.79 10.28
CA GLY A 196 11.70 24.13 9.06
C GLY A 196 12.68 24.25 7.89
N LEU A 197 13.32 25.41 7.70
CA LEU A 197 14.33 25.58 6.65
C LEU A 197 15.62 24.79 6.94
N GLN A 198 16.04 24.76 8.20
CA GLN A 198 17.22 23.99 8.63
C GLN A 198 16.95 22.49 8.52
N ASP A 199 15.81 22.02 9.00
CA ASP A 199 15.42 20.61 8.96
C ASP A 199 15.26 20.13 7.51
N LEU A 200 14.77 20.99 6.61
CA LEU A 200 14.72 20.69 5.18
C LEU A 200 16.12 20.53 4.57
N ALA A 201 17.05 21.43 4.92
CA ALA A 201 18.43 21.38 4.45
C ALA A 201 19.21 20.19 5.02
N SER A 202 18.96 19.83 6.28
CA SER A 202 19.61 18.73 7.00
C SER A 202 18.95 17.37 6.77
N GLY A 203 17.86 17.29 6.02
CA GLY A 203 17.16 16.03 5.76
C GLY A 203 16.51 15.41 7.00
N LEU A 204 15.90 16.23 7.85
CA LEU A 204 15.37 15.84 9.17
C LEU A 204 13.84 16.01 9.25
N ILE A 205 13.17 15.04 9.84
CA ILE A 205 11.76 15.09 10.20
C ILE A 205 11.64 15.42 11.69
N ARG A 206 11.11 16.60 11.99
CA ARG A 206 10.89 17.09 13.35
C ARG A 206 9.48 17.65 13.50
N THR A 207 8.89 17.55 14.70
CA THR A 207 7.59 18.16 15.03
C THR A 207 7.75 19.66 15.36
N PRO A 208 6.77 20.53 15.03
CA PRO A 208 6.81 21.96 15.40
C PRO A 208 6.81 22.19 16.92
N LEU A 209 5.99 21.44 17.64
CA LEU A 209 5.90 21.43 19.11
C LEU A 209 6.59 20.18 19.70
N PRO A 210 6.75 20.06 21.04
CA PRO A 210 7.22 18.82 21.64
C PRO A 210 6.46 17.59 21.13
N PRO A 211 7.13 16.48 20.76
CA PRO A 211 6.49 15.34 20.09
C PRO A 211 5.28 14.78 20.84
N LEU A 212 5.36 14.71 22.18
CA LEU A 212 4.26 14.22 23.01
C LEU A 212 2.98 15.05 22.80
N THR A 213 3.09 16.39 22.83
CA THR A 213 1.95 17.29 22.58
C THR A 213 1.41 17.10 21.16
N THR A 214 2.28 17.14 20.16
CA THR A 214 1.90 16.97 18.74
C THR A 214 1.16 15.64 18.49
N PHE A 215 1.61 14.56 19.11
CA PHE A 215 1.00 13.23 18.93
C PHE A 215 -0.25 13.02 19.76
N LEU A 216 -0.44 13.71 20.89
CA LEU A 216 -1.70 13.65 21.64
C LEU A 216 -2.82 14.48 21.00
N ASP A 217 -2.45 15.58 20.32
CA ASP A 217 -3.36 16.42 19.54
C ASP A 217 -3.93 15.67 18.33
N ASP A 218 -3.08 15.12 17.45
CA ASP A 218 -3.50 14.19 16.40
C ASP A 218 -2.55 12.99 16.33
N PRO A 219 -2.94 11.83 16.90
CA PRO A 219 -2.10 10.63 16.91
C PRO A 219 -1.74 10.10 15.50
N LEU A 220 -2.52 10.46 14.47
CA LEU A 220 -2.17 10.07 13.10
C LEU A 220 -0.84 10.69 12.64
N ARG A 221 -0.39 11.80 13.27
CA ARG A 221 0.89 12.46 12.95
C ARG A 221 2.09 11.54 13.16
N VAL A 222 1.98 10.54 14.03
CA VAL A 222 3.02 9.50 14.18
C VAL A 222 3.25 8.77 12.86
N LEU A 223 2.18 8.25 12.25
CA LEU A 223 2.27 7.57 10.95
C LEU A 223 2.65 8.55 9.83
N ARG A 224 2.23 9.81 9.90
CA ARG A 224 2.65 10.83 8.92
C ARG A 224 4.15 11.11 9.00
N CYS A 225 4.74 11.15 10.18
CA CYS A 225 6.20 11.28 10.35
C CYS A 225 6.93 10.13 9.66
N VAL A 226 6.49 8.89 9.87
CA VAL A 226 7.02 7.70 9.18
C VAL A 226 6.86 7.82 7.67
N ARG A 227 5.68 8.26 7.19
CA ARG A 227 5.44 8.45 5.75
C ARG A 227 6.34 9.52 5.14
N PHE A 228 6.55 10.64 5.81
CA PHE A 228 7.40 11.70 5.26
C PHE A 228 8.88 11.35 5.34
N SER A 229 9.31 10.68 6.42
CA SER A 229 10.65 10.09 6.51
C SER A 229 10.89 9.14 5.34
N SER A 230 9.98 8.19 5.07
CA SER A 230 10.14 7.26 3.95
C SER A 230 9.93 7.88 2.56
N ARG A 231 9.10 8.92 2.43
CA ARG A 231 8.89 9.61 1.14
C ARG A 231 10.12 10.39 0.70
N PHE A 232 10.82 11.02 1.63
CA PHE A 232 11.97 11.89 1.34
C PHE A 232 13.31 11.25 1.68
N ALA A 233 13.30 10.02 2.23
CA ALA A 233 14.48 9.38 2.81
C ALA A 233 15.15 10.27 3.88
N TYR A 234 14.34 10.95 4.70
CA TYR A 234 14.80 11.84 5.78
C TYR A 234 14.81 11.11 7.12
N GLU A 235 15.70 11.50 8.02
CA GLU A 235 15.81 10.89 9.34
C GLU A 235 14.77 11.45 10.32
N LEU A 236 14.24 10.60 11.20
CA LEU A 236 13.40 11.07 12.31
C LEU A 236 14.27 11.69 13.39
N HIS A 237 13.92 12.90 13.83
CA HIS A 237 14.64 13.54 14.92
C HIS A 237 14.64 12.66 16.20
N PRO A 238 15.76 12.53 16.93
CA PRO A 238 15.85 11.66 18.11
C PRO A 238 14.77 11.89 19.16
N THR A 239 14.25 13.12 19.30
CA THR A 239 13.14 13.39 20.23
C THR A 239 11.85 12.65 19.86
N ILE A 240 11.57 12.42 18.58
CA ILE A 240 10.43 11.62 18.12
C ILE A 240 10.64 10.16 18.49
N ILE A 241 11.83 9.61 18.17
CA ILE A 241 12.17 8.21 18.43
C ILE A 241 12.08 7.91 19.93
N ARG A 242 12.69 8.76 20.77
CA ARG A 242 12.64 8.63 22.23
C ARG A 242 11.22 8.70 22.76
N CYS A 243 10.39 9.61 22.22
CA CYS A 243 8.99 9.75 22.63
C CYS A 243 8.13 8.50 22.32
N LEU A 244 8.41 7.80 21.21
CA LEU A 244 7.62 6.64 20.75
C LEU A 244 8.11 5.29 21.30
N THR A 245 9.41 5.18 21.57
CA THR A 245 10.05 3.93 22.03
C THR A 245 10.30 3.91 23.54
N GLY A 246 10.39 5.08 24.19
CA GLY A 246 10.77 5.19 25.59
C GLY A 246 12.25 4.84 25.84
N ALA A 247 13.05 4.63 24.78
CA ALA A 247 14.46 4.31 24.91
C ALA A 247 15.22 5.47 25.57
N GLY A 248 15.82 5.21 26.74
CA GLY A 248 16.79 6.09 27.37
C GLY A 248 18.07 6.19 26.54
N ALA A 249 18.81 7.29 26.70
CA ALA A 249 20.04 7.63 25.97
C ALA A 249 21.25 6.70 26.25
N GLN A 250 21.08 5.38 26.10
CA GLN A 250 22.10 4.36 26.33
C GLN A 250 22.35 3.51 25.07
N GLN A 251 22.42 4.14 23.89
CA GLN A 251 23.18 3.56 22.78
C GLN A 251 24.48 4.35 22.61
N GLU A 252 25.59 3.69 22.95
CA GLU A 252 26.96 4.14 22.72
C GLU A 252 27.16 4.39 21.21
N GLY A 253 26.99 5.65 20.80
CA GLY A 253 26.99 6.09 19.40
C GLY A 253 26.29 7.44 19.19
N GLU A 254 25.39 7.84 20.11
CA GLU A 254 24.59 9.08 19.99
C GLU A 254 25.37 10.40 20.20
N SER A 255 26.67 10.37 20.52
CA SER A 255 27.45 11.59 20.78
C SER A 255 27.51 12.56 19.58
N SER A 256 27.38 12.07 18.34
CA SER A 256 27.31 12.93 17.14
C SER A 256 25.89 13.45 16.84
N LEU A 257 24.83 12.73 17.21
CA LEU A 257 23.44 13.18 16.99
C LEU A 257 22.99 14.21 18.03
N THR A 258 23.55 14.16 19.24
CA THR A 258 23.37 15.24 20.24
C THR A 258 24.11 16.52 19.85
N GLN A 259 25.10 16.47 18.97
CA GLN A 259 25.77 17.64 18.42
C GLN A 259 24.98 18.31 17.27
N LEU A 260 24.10 17.56 16.57
CA LEU A 260 23.22 18.08 15.52
C LEU A 260 21.94 18.73 16.05
N ALA A 261 21.53 18.34 17.27
CA ALA A 261 20.56 19.12 18.02
C ALA A 261 21.27 20.39 18.49
N SER A 262 20.87 21.54 17.96
CA SER A 262 21.22 22.83 18.56
C SER A 262 20.99 22.72 20.06
N SER A 263 22.04 22.95 20.86
CA SER A 263 21.95 23.03 22.32
C SER A 263 20.94 24.07 22.80
N ASP A 264 20.45 24.92 21.88
CA ASP A 264 19.49 25.99 22.12
C ASP A 264 18.05 25.62 21.75
N ASP A 265 17.71 24.35 21.41
CA ASP A 265 16.31 23.96 21.15
C ASP A 265 15.52 23.84 22.48
N PRO A 266 14.55 24.75 22.75
CA PRO A 266 13.80 24.76 24.01
C PRO A 266 12.91 23.51 24.20
N ARG A 267 12.69 22.72 23.16
CA ARG A 267 11.87 21.50 23.18
C ARG A 267 12.65 20.28 23.67
N VAL A 268 13.98 20.35 23.71
CA VAL A 268 14.84 19.29 24.28
C VAL A 268 14.86 19.39 25.80
N SER A 269 14.88 20.60 26.36
CA SER A 269 14.99 20.87 27.81
C SER A 269 13.74 20.50 28.61
N GLN A 270 12.55 20.48 28.00
CA GLN A 270 11.29 20.06 28.65
C GLN A 270 11.06 18.54 28.65
N ALA A 271 11.86 17.77 27.90
CA ALA A 271 11.65 16.33 27.74
C ALA A 271 12.02 15.50 28.98
N GLY A 272 12.71 16.08 29.97
CA GLY A 272 13.31 15.33 31.09
C GLY A 272 12.36 14.75 32.15
N GLN A 273 11.06 15.06 32.15
CA GLN A 273 10.17 14.73 33.30
C GLN A 273 8.97 13.79 33.01
N CYS A 274 8.69 13.39 31.77
CA CYS A 274 7.48 12.60 31.45
C CYS A 274 7.67 11.46 30.41
N MET A 275 8.88 10.88 30.28
CA MET A 275 9.17 10.00 29.14
C MET A 275 8.59 8.57 29.22
N GLU A 276 8.47 7.98 30.41
CA GLU A 276 7.98 6.59 30.51
C GLU A 276 6.47 6.46 30.20
N HIS A 277 5.65 7.44 30.60
CA HIS A 277 4.20 7.40 30.37
C HIS A 277 3.81 7.91 28.97
N GLY A 278 4.64 8.72 28.30
CA GLY A 278 4.29 9.34 27.01
C GLY A 278 4.07 8.32 25.89
N ARG A 279 4.90 7.28 25.87
CA ARG A 279 4.85 6.17 24.89
C ARG A 279 3.48 5.47 24.87
N ASP A 280 2.99 5.09 26.04
CA ASP A 280 1.74 4.32 26.17
C ASP A 280 0.52 5.21 25.92
N LEU A 281 0.56 6.46 26.37
CA LEU A 281 -0.49 7.45 26.07
C LEU A 281 -0.66 7.67 24.57
N ILE A 282 0.44 7.73 23.81
CA ILE A 282 0.38 7.90 22.36
C ILE A 282 -0.21 6.66 21.69
N ARG A 283 0.17 5.44 22.12
CA ARG A 283 -0.42 4.20 21.56
C ARG A 283 -1.90 4.09 21.87
N GLU A 284 -2.29 4.38 23.10
CA GLU A 284 -3.69 4.40 23.51
C GLU A 284 -4.48 5.43 22.68
N ALA A 285 -3.92 6.64 22.50
CA ALA A 285 -4.53 7.67 21.68
C ALA A 285 -4.64 7.23 20.20
N LEU A 286 -3.65 6.52 19.65
CA LEU A 286 -3.70 5.99 18.28
C LEU A 286 -4.80 4.93 18.13
N ILE A 287 -4.98 4.05 19.12
CA ILE A 287 -6.03 3.02 19.12
C ILE A 287 -7.42 3.65 19.28
N ASN A 288 -7.58 4.61 20.20
CA ASN A 288 -8.88 5.12 20.61
C ASN A 288 -9.36 6.31 19.76
N LYS A 289 -8.46 7.20 19.31
CA LYS A 289 -8.82 8.43 18.58
C LYS A 289 -8.71 8.30 17.06
N VAL A 290 -7.95 7.32 16.52
CA VAL A 290 -7.73 7.21 15.07
C VAL A 290 -8.49 6.02 14.49
N SER A 291 -9.29 6.29 13.47
CA SER A 291 -10.00 5.22 12.76
C SER A 291 -9.01 4.36 11.95
N ARG A 292 -9.28 3.05 11.92
CA ARG A 292 -8.53 2.07 11.10
C ARG A 292 -8.40 2.46 9.62
N GLU A 293 -9.42 3.12 9.08
CA GLU A 293 -9.41 3.66 7.71
C GLU A 293 -8.32 4.72 7.49
N ARG A 294 -8.13 5.65 8.45
CA ARG A 294 -7.08 6.67 8.35
C ARG A 294 -5.69 6.06 8.45
N ILE A 295 -5.52 5.06 9.32
CA ILE A 295 -4.29 4.27 9.38
C ILE A 295 -4.01 3.62 8.02
N GLY A 296 -5.02 2.95 7.45
CA GLY A 296 -4.93 2.32 6.13
C GLY A 296 -4.54 3.29 5.02
N ILE A 297 -5.11 4.51 4.98
CA ILE A 297 -4.76 5.54 4.00
C ILE A 297 -3.29 5.95 4.12
N GLU A 298 -2.78 6.18 5.33
CA GLU A 298 -1.37 6.54 5.52
C GLU A 298 -0.43 5.40 5.14
N VAL A 299 -0.77 4.16 5.51
CA VAL A 299 -0.01 2.95 5.12
C VAL A 299 -0.02 2.76 3.60
N ASP A 300 -1.16 2.93 2.93
CA ASP A 300 -1.24 2.81 1.48
C ASP A 300 -0.34 3.83 0.77
N LYS A 301 -0.26 5.06 1.29
CA LYS A 301 0.66 6.09 0.78
C LYS A 301 2.12 5.75 1.06
N MET A 302 2.44 5.09 2.17
CA MET A 302 3.81 4.60 2.45
C MET A 302 4.22 3.52 1.46
N ILE A 303 3.34 2.54 1.23
CA ILE A 303 3.62 1.39 0.36
C ILE A 303 3.68 1.78 -1.12
N LYS A 304 2.88 2.76 -1.55
CA LYS A 304 2.96 3.34 -2.90
C LYS A 304 4.09 4.38 -3.05
N GLY A 305 4.72 4.77 -1.95
CA GLY A 305 5.78 5.75 -1.93
C GLY A 305 7.09 5.25 -2.56
N PRO A 306 8.10 6.12 -2.67
CA PRO A 306 9.38 5.79 -3.30
C PRO A 306 10.23 4.79 -2.48
N HIS A 307 10.11 4.78 -1.15
CA HIS A 307 10.90 3.90 -0.27
C HIS A 307 10.02 3.09 0.70
N PRO A 308 9.28 2.06 0.22
CA PRO A 308 8.43 1.23 1.08
C PRO A 308 9.22 0.45 2.15
N LEU A 309 10.44 0.00 1.83
CA LEU A 309 11.32 -0.67 2.79
C LEU A 309 11.61 0.21 4.02
N LEU A 310 11.97 1.48 3.79
CA LEU A 310 12.23 2.43 4.86
C LEU A 310 10.97 2.65 5.72
N ALA A 311 9.79 2.69 5.12
CA ALA A 311 8.54 2.81 5.87
C ALA A 311 8.30 1.61 6.80
N LEU A 312 8.47 0.38 6.30
CA LEU A 312 8.31 -0.83 7.12
C LEU A 312 9.39 -0.92 8.19
N PHE A 313 10.63 -0.52 7.88
CA PHE A 313 11.73 -0.44 8.83
C PHE A 313 11.42 0.53 9.97
N GLU A 314 10.96 1.75 9.68
CA GLU A 314 10.63 2.75 10.71
C GLU A 314 9.39 2.32 11.54
N LEU A 315 8.38 1.67 10.93
CA LEU A 315 7.27 1.08 11.69
C LEU A 315 7.75 0.01 12.68
N HIS A 316 8.71 -0.82 12.27
CA HIS A 316 9.32 -1.82 13.14
C HIS A 316 10.19 -1.17 14.24
N ARG A 317 11.07 -0.24 13.86
CA ARG A 317 11.98 0.48 14.77
C ARG A 317 11.23 1.26 15.85
N LEU A 318 10.09 1.86 15.51
CA LEU A 318 9.25 2.63 16.43
C LEU A 318 8.24 1.77 17.22
N GLU A 319 8.27 0.44 17.05
CA GLU A 319 7.34 -0.49 17.69
C GLU A 319 5.86 -0.13 17.41
N LEU A 320 5.59 0.22 16.15
CA LEU A 320 4.26 0.54 15.62
C LEU A 320 3.71 -0.58 14.72
N PHE A 321 4.56 -1.53 14.32
CA PHE A 321 4.20 -2.60 13.39
C PHE A 321 2.98 -3.43 13.86
N PRO A 322 2.89 -3.90 15.13
CA PRO A 322 1.72 -4.63 15.60
C PRO A 322 0.43 -3.83 15.52
N LEU A 323 0.49 -2.53 15.83
CA LEU A 323 -0.68 -1.65 15.77
C LEU A 323 -1.23 -1.54 14.35
N VAL A 324 -0.38 -1.65 13.34
CA VAL A 324 -0.76 -1.51 11.93
C VAL A 324 -1.18 -2.85 11.34
N PHE A 325 -0.34 -3.88 11.46
CA PHE A 325 -0.42 -5.13 10.69
C PHE A 325 -0.88 -6.35 11.48
N HIS A 326 -1.10 -6.28 12.80
CA HIS A 326 -1.70 -7.39 13.54
C HIS A 326 -3.23 -7.35 13.51
N PRO A 327 -3.90 -8.52 13.60
CA PRO A 327 -5.35 -8.58 13.72
C PRO A 327 -5.86 -7.79 14.93
N THR A 328 -6.94 -7.03 14.72
CA THR A 328 -7.58 -6.29 15.82
C THR A 328 -8.30 -7.25 16.77
N PRO A 329 -8.55 -6.88 18.04
CA PRO A 329 -9.36 -7.70 18.96
C PRO A 329 -10.75 -8.07 18.42
N ALA A 330 -11.32 -7.24 17.51
CA ALA A 330 -12.58 -7.51 16.84
C ALA A 330 -12.54 -8.71 15.88
N THR A 331 -11.36 -9.17 15.45
CA THR A 331 -11.19 -10.34 14.58
C THR A 331 -11.52 -11.65 15.31
N GLY A 332 -11.57 -11.63 16.65
CA GLY A 332 -11.81 -12.81 17.47
C GLY A 332 -10.55 -13.63 17.71
N LYS A 333 -10.73 -14.91 18.07
CA LYS A 333 -9.63 -15.83 18.35
C LYS A 333 -8.91 -16.21 17.06
N LEU A 334 -7.58 -16.18 17.11
CA LEU A 334 -6.71 -16.66 16.04
C LEU A 334 -6.34 -18.11 16.32
N TYR A 335 -6.37 -18.93 15.28
CA TYR A 335 -6.00 -20.33 15.36
C TYR A 335 -4.87 -20.62 14.38
N THR A 336 -4.05 -21.61 14.70
CA THR A 336 -3.09 -22.17 13.75
C THR A 336 -3.84 -23.00 12.70
N ALA A 337 -3.47 -22.83 11.43
CA ALA A 337 -3.96 -23.70 10.37
C ALA A 337 -3.49 -25.14 10.64
N SER A 338 -4.42 -26.09 10.69
CA SER A 338 -4.11 -27.53 10.80
C SER A 338 -4.85 -28.30 9.71
N ASP A 339 -4.29 -29.44 9.29
CA ASP A 339 -4.87 -30.32 8.26
C ASP A 339 -6.16 -31.02 8.72
N SER A 340 -6.50 -30.92 10.01
CA SER A 340 -7.74 -31.48 10.56
C SER A 340 -8.90 -30.49 10.42
N ASN A 341 -10.10 -30.99 10.11
CA ASN A 341 -11.36 -30.23 9.91
C ASN A 341 -11.82 -29.33 11.09
N SER A 342 -11.00 -29.17 12.13
CA SER A 342 -11.22 -28.23 13.24
C SER A 342 -9.88 -27.65 13.70
N PRO A 343 -9.66 -26.32 13.64
CA PRO A 343 -8.51 -25.71 14.28
C PRO A 343 -8.59 -25.88 15.80
N LYS A 344 -7.52 -26.41 16.42
CA LYS A 344 -7.52 -26.76 17.85
C LYS A 344 -6.64 -25.85 18.71
N GLU A 345 -5.62 -25.22 18.15
CA GLU A 345 -4.64 -24.44 18.91
C GLU A 345 -4.78 -22.94 18.64
N LEU A 346 -4.75 -22.16 19.73
CA LEU A 346 -4.64 -20.70 19.65
C LEU A 346 -3.26 -20.35 19.09
N GLY A 347 -3.24 -19.53 18.04
CA GLY A 347 -2.01 -19.09 17.40
C GLY A 347 -1.74 -17.61 17.67
N GLU A 348 -0.46 -17.26 17.80
CA GLU A 348 0.00 -15.88 17.89
C GLU A 348 0.77 -15.48 16.62
N PRO A 349 0.75 -14.19 16.22
CA PRO A 349 1.59 -13.70 15.14
C PRO A 349 3.06 -14.04 15.36
N ALA A 350 3.76 -14.41 14.29
CA ALA A 350 5.21 -14.53 14.34
C ALA A 350 5.86 -13.15 14.60
N SER A 351 7.18 -13.15 14.87
CA SER A 351 7.91 -11.89 15.09
C SER A 351 7.80 -10.94 13.89
N ASP A 352 7.61 -9.65 14.17
CA ASP A 352 7.57 -8.58 13.16
C ASP A 352 8.85 -8.51 12.31
N SER A 353 9.96 -9.02 12.86
CA SER A 353 11.24 -9.17 12.13
C SER A 353 11.11 -10.03 10.87
N VAL A 354 10.14 -10.97 10.81
CA VAL A 354 9.86 -11.77 9.61
C VAL A 354 9.41 -10.87 8.46
N ALA A 355 8.51 -9.92 8.73
CA ALA A 355 8.06 -8.97 7.72
C ALA A 355 9.20 -8.05 7.27
N LEU A 356 10.02 -7.56 8.21
CA LEU A 356 11.14 -6.69 7.89
C LEU A 356 12.21 -7.40 7.04
N ASN A 357 12.55 -8.65 7.37
CA ASN A 357 13.52 -9.42 6.61
C ASN A 357 12.99 -9.79 5.22
N ALA A 358 11.70 -10.16 5.09
CA ALA A 358 11.08 -10.32 3.78
C ALA A 358 11.05 -9.02 2.97
N ALA A 359 10.82 -7.87 3.62
CA ALA A 359 10.84 -6.56 2.98
C ALA A 359 12.22 -6.24 2.41
N ARG A 360 13.30 -6.55 3.16
CA ARG A 360 14.68 -6.42 2.68
C ARG A 360 14.98 -7.31 1.49
N LEU A 361 14.53 -8.57 1.54
CA LEU A 361 14.67 -9.52 0.42
C LEU A 361 13.92 -9.02 -0.83
N LEU A 362 12.69 -8.54 -0.65
CA LEU A 362 11.88 -7.99 -1.73
C LEU A 362 12.57 -6.78 -2.37
N ASP A 363 13.00 -5.80 -1.57
CA ASP A 363 13.66 -4.59 -2.07
C ASP A 363 14.93 -4.90 -2.88
N ALA A 364 15.75 -5.82 -2.36
CA ALA A 364 16.97 -6.29 -3.01
C ALA A 364 16.69 -6.90 -4.39
N ILE A 365 15.67 -7.75 -4.49
CA ILE A 365 15.29 -8.40 -5.74
C ILE A 365 14.66 -7.40 -6.72
N LEU A 366 13.74 -6.55 -6.25
CA LEU A 366 13.09 -5.53 -7.08
C LEU A 366 14.10 -4.53 -7.68
N SER A 367 15.12 -4.18 -6.90
CA SER A 367 16.19 -3.24 -7.28
C SER A 367 17.36 -3.89 -8.00
N GLY A 368 17.44 -5.22 -8.02
CA GLY A 368 18.58 -5.97 -8.56
C GLY A 368 19.91 -5.68 -7.84
N LYS A 369 19.86 -5.33 -6.55
CA LYS A 369 21.04 -4.97 -5.75
C LYS A 369 21.43 -6.12 -4.81
N ALA A 370 22.61 -6.69 -5.02
CA ALA A 370 23.18 -7.68 -4.11
C ALA A 370 23.76 -7.02 -2.85
N GLN A 371 24.07 -7.83 -1.83
CA GLN A 371 24.74 -7.40 -0.59
C GLN A 371 26.02 -6.58 -0.86
N GLU A 372 26.78 -6.97 -1.88
CA GLU A 372 28.06 -6.34 -2.28
C GLU A 372 27.87 -4.99 -3.02
N ASP A 373 26.68 -4.75 -3.57
CA ASP A 373 26.33 -3.54 -4.34
C ASP A 373 25.66 -2.45 -3.47
N ALA A 374 25.44 -2.75 -2.18
CA ALA A 374 24.73 -1.88 -1.24
C ALA A 374 25.63 -0.75 -0.71
N SER A 375 26.18 0.09 -1.59
CA SER A 375 26.68 1.40 -1.16
C SER A 375 25.50 2.25 -0.65
N SER A 376 25.69 3.01 0.43
CA SER A 376 24.69 3.92 0.98
C SER A 376 24.15 4.83 -0.12
N SER A 377 22.91 4.58 -0.57
CA SER A 377 22.27 5.44 -1.55
C SER A 377 21.85 6.72 -0.84
N HIS A 378 22.74 7.70 -0.85
CA HIS A 378 22.36 9.07 -0.57
C HIS A 378 21.43 9.51 -1.72
N GLN A 379 20.22 9.97 -1.41
CA GLN A 379 19.64 10.99 -2.26
C GLN A 379 20.37 12.28 -1.89
N PRO A 380 21.29 12.80 -2.73
CA PRO A 380 21.73 14.16 -2.53
C PRO A 380 20.47 15.03 -2.61
N VAL A 381 20.13 15.72 -1.52
CA VAL A 381 19.22 16.85 -1.63
C VAL A 381 19.98 17.83 -2.50
N ALA A 382 19.47 18.12 -3.70
CA ALA A 382 20.05 19.10 -4.60
C ALA A 382 19.95 20.48 -3.93
N MET A 383 20.91 20.78 -3.07
CA MET A 383 21.04 22.03 -2.34
C MET A 383 21.55 23.16 -3.24
N ASP A 384 21.96 22.86 -4.47
CA ASP A 384 22.57 23.81 -5.42
C ASP A 384 21.65 25.01 -5.76
N SER A 385 20.34 24.90 -5.50
CA SER A 385 19.36 25.98 -5.67
C SER A 385 19.06 26.78 -4.39
N LEU A 386 19.41 26.24 -3.21
CA LEU A 386 19.26 26.92 -1.91
C LEU A 386 20.59 27.57 -1.54
N ARG A 387 20.82 28.80 -2.07
CA ARG A 387 21.94 29.64 -1.60
C ARG A 387 21.66 30.13 -0.18
N ILE A 388 21.89 29.27 0.81
CA ILE A 388 21.95 29.65 2.22
C ILE A 388 23.35 30.23 2.44
N ALA A 389 23.50 31.56 2.38
CA ALA A 389 24.76 32.22 2.64
C ALA A 389 25.07 32.20 4.14
N ASP A 390 25.76 31.16 4.62
CA ASP A 390 26.23 31.13 6.00
C ASP A 390 27.46 32.04 6.16
N GLY A 391 27.23 33.20 6.73
CA GLY A 391 28.27 33.96 7.42
C GLY A 391 28.61 33.29 8.75
N ARG A 392 29.20 32.09 8.73
CA ARG A 392 30.14 31.54 9.74
C ARG A 392 30.49 30.08 9.43
N SER A 393 31.77 29.94 9.07
CA SER A 393 32.65 28.79 9.25
C SER A 393 32.36 27.52 8.44
N GLU A 394 33.36 27.19 7.61
CA GLU A 394 33.68 25.90 7.02
C GLU A 394 33.45 24.74 8.01
N ALA A 395 32.24 24.19 8.03
CA ALA A 395 32.05 22.79 8.37
C ALA A 395 32.13 22.03 7.04
N SER A 396 33.15 21.19 6.89
CA SER A 396 33.33 20.36 5.71
C SER A 396 32.04 19.62 5.38
N ASN A 397 31.54 19.78 4.14
CA ASN A 397 30.41 19.04 3.56
C ASN A 397 30.55 17.50 3.61
N SER A 398 31.62 16.97 4.23
CA SER A 398 31.93 15.56 4.41
C SER A 398 31.47 14.95 5.74
N GLU A 399 30.89 15.72 6.68
CA GLU A 399 30.54 15.21 8.03
C GLU A 399 29.03 15.12 8.32
N LEU A 400 28.16 15.69 7.47
CA LEU A 400 26.70 15.48 7.57
C LEU A 400 26.25 14.14 6.97
N SER A 401 27.20 13.30 6.53
CA SER A 401 26.97 12.01 5.89
C SER A 401 26.94 10.83 6.88
N HIS A 402 26.71 11.06 8.18
CA HIS A 402 26.53 9.98 9.13
C HIS A 402 25.20 9.26 8.88
N ALA A 403 25.27 8.24 8.01
CA ALA A 403 24.37 7.10 7.85
C ALA A 403 22.95 7.29 8.41
N PHE A 404 22.05 7.82 7.56
CA PHE A 404 20.60 7.59 7.64
C PHE A 404 20.32 6.22 8.23
N SER A 405 19.51 6.11 9.28
CA SER A 405 19.06 4.87 9.95
C SER A 405 19.48 3.63 9.14
N ALA A 406 20.72 3.14 9.28
CA ALA A 406 21.34 2.35 8.21
C ALA A 406 20.51 1.10 7.98
N ILE A 407 19.63 1.13 6.97
CA ILE A 407 18.81 -0.01 6.64
C ILE A 407 19.85 -1.07 6.30
N PRO A 408 19.91 -2.17 7.07
CA PRO A 408 20.98 -3.12 6.89
C PRO A 408 20.99 -3.59 5.44
N ALA A 409 22.18 -3.65 4.85
CA ALA A 409 22.39 -4.00 3.45
C ALA A 409 21.57 -5.23 3.04
N SER A 410 21.29 -5.34 1.73
CA SER A 410 20.61 -6.51 1.17
C SER A 410 21.21 -7.79 1.77
N PRO A 411 20.41 -8.68 2.38
CA PRO A 411 20.94 -9.90 2.94
C PRO A 411 21.24 -10.94 1.85
N LEU A 412 20.97 -10.66 0.56
CA LEU A 412 21.15 -11.61 -0.54
C LEU A 412 22.56 -11.52 -1.16
N PRO A 413 23.34 -12.61 -1.10
CA PRO A 413 24.62 -12.69 -1.80
C PRO A 413 24.45 -12.64 -3.32
N LYS A 414 25.47 -12.11 -4.02
CA LYS A 414 25.47 -12.00 -5.48
C LYS A 414 25.27 -13.34 -6.19
N ALA A 415 25.83 -14.42 -5.63
CA ALA A 415 25.69 -15.78 -6.14
C ALA A 415 24.21 -16.24 -6.28
N VAL A 416 23.29 -15.69 -5.48
CA VAL A 416 21.86 -16.02 -5.57
C VAL A 416 21.25 -15.40 -6.83
N PHE A 417 21.62 -14.18 -7.17
CA PHE A 417 21.19 -13.52 -8.41
C PHE A 417 21.76 -14.24 -9.64
N GLU A 418 23.03 -14.64 -9.60
CA GLU A 418 23.67 -15.38 -10.69
C GLU A 418 23.05 -16.78 -10.92
N ALA A 419 22.42 -17.36 -9.91
CA ALA A 419 21.75 -18.64 -10.00
C ALA A 419 20.35 -18.58 -10.66
N LEU A 420 19.75 -17.39 -10.74
CA LEU A 420 18.41 -17.19 -11.31
C LEU A 420 18.48 -16.84 -12.80
N PRO A 421 17.53 -17.33 -13.63
CA PRO A 421 17.43 -16.92 -15.03
C PRO A 421 17.24 -15.40 -15.17
N VAL A 422 17.94 -14.80 -16.14
CA VAL A 422 17.92 -13.34 -16.38
C VAL A 422 16.51 -12.85 -16.72
N ASP A 423 15.74 -13.63 -17.47
CA ASP A 423 14.37 -13.30 -17.84
C ASP A 423 13.43 -13.33 -16.62
N LEU A 424 13.60 -14.28 -15.70
CA LEU A 424 12.86 -14.31 -14.43
C LEU A 424 13.19 -13.09 -13.57
N LEU A 425 14.48 -12.76 -13.40
CA LEU A 425 14.92 -11.57 -12.68
C LEU A 425 14.37 -10.28 -13.32
N SER A 426 14.36 -10.20 -14.65
CA SER A 426 13.77 -9.07 -15.36
C SER A 426 12.27 -8.96 -15.08
N GLY A 427 11.56 -10.09 -15.00
CA GLY A 427 10.15 -10.18 -14.65
C GLY A 427 9.87 -9.71 -13.22
N TRP A 428 10.81 -9.92 -12.30
CA TRP A 428 10.75 -9.47 -10.90
C TRP A 428 11.20 -8.03 -10.69
N SER A 429 11.87 -7.41 -11.66
CA SER A 429 12.36 -6.04 -11.52
C SER A 429 11.23 -5.04 -11.31
N SER A 430 11.52 -3.96 -10.57
CA SER A 430 10.56 -2.87 -10.34
C SER A 430 10.04 -2.26 -11.65
N ALA A 431 10.86 -2.27 -12.72
CA ALA A 431 10.49 -1.76 -14.05
C ALA A 431 9.46 -2.62 -14.79
N SER A 432 9.46 -3.94 -14.56
CA SER A 432 8.53 -4.89 -15.19
C SER A 432 7.17 -4.94 -14.47
N LEU A 433 7.17 -4.70 -13.16
CA LEU A 433 5.95 -4.78 -12.35
C LEU A 433 5.10 -3.51 -12.47
N THR A 434 3.79 -3.68 -12.48
CA THR A 434 2.84 -2.57 -12.36
C THR A 434 2.85 -1.99 -10.94
N SER A 435 2.33 -0.77 -10.77
CA SER A 435 2.21 -0.14 -9.45
C SER A 435 1.35 -0.96 -8.48
N GLU A 436 0.25 -1.57 -8.96
CA GLU A 436 -0.61 -2.42 -8.14
C GLU A 436 0.02 -3.78 -7.82
N GLU A 437 0.82 -4.37 -8.72
CA GLU A 437 1.59 -5.59 -8.40
C GLU A 437 2.63 -5.34 -7.30
N ARG A 438 3.41 -4.25 -7.42
CA ARG A 438 4.35 -3.86 -6.36
C ARG A 438 3.64 -3.63 -5.04
N ARG A 439 2.53 -2.88 -5.05
CA ARG A 439 1.70 -2.63 -3.87
C ARG A 439 1.23 -3.93 -3.21
N ARG A 440 0.75 -4.91 -3.99
CA ARG A 440 0.32 -6.22 -3.49
C ARG A 440 1.47 -7.00 -2.87
N LEU A 441 2.64 -7.04 -3.51
CA LEU A 441 3.83 -7.73 -2.99
C LEU A 441 4.28 -7.16 -1.64
N TRP A 442 4.34 -5.84 -1.52
CA TRP A 442 4.71 -5.17 -0.27
C TRP A 442 3.74 -5.47 0.88
N ILE A 443 2.43 -5.46 0.59
CA ILE A 443 1.41 -5.83 1.59
C ILE A 443 1.49 -7.33 1.94
N SER A 444 1.69 -8.21 0.95
CA SER A 444 1.86 -9.65 1.19
C SER A 444 3.04 -9.94 2.10
N VAL A 445 4.17 -9.26 1.88
CA VAL A 445 5.38 -9.36 2.70
C VAL A 445 5.14 -8.84 4.13
N ALA A 446 4.46 -7.70 4.28
CA ALA A 446 4.11 -7.16 5.60
C ALA A 446 3.18 -8.09 6.40
N LEU A 447 2.38 -8.93 5.74
CA LEU A 447 1.45 -9.86 6.39
C LEU A 447 2.01 -11.28 6.58
N LEU A 448 3.26 -11.56 6.19
CA LEU A 448 3.91 -12.85 6.42
C LEU A 448 3.94 -13.31 7.88
N PRO A 449 4.04 -12.44 8.91
CA PRO A 449 3.93 -12.87 10.30
C PRO A 449 2.62 -13.61 10.64
N LEU A 450 1.58 -13.42 9.83
CA LEU A 450 0.27 -14.04 9.97
C LEU A 450 0.10 -15.28 9.07
N ARG A 451 1.16 -15.76 8.41
CA ARG A 451 1.07 -16.79 7.37
C ARG A 451 0.30 -18.04 7.81
N HIS A 452 0.51 -18.50 9.03
CA HIS A 452 -0.08 -19.76 9.52
C HIS A 452 -1.34 -19.55 10.36
N LEU A 453 -1.88 -18.32 10.40
CA LEU A 453 -3.00 -17.97 11.25
C LEU A 453 -4.30 -17.86 10.46
N ILE A 454 -5.34 -18.47 10.99
CA ILE A 454 -6.70 -18.39 10.49
C ILE A 454 -7.65 -17.87 11.58
N TYR A 455 -8.75 -17.28 11.17
CA TYR A 455 -9.80 -16.79 12.07
C TYR A 455 -11.17 -17.24 11.57
N GLU A 456 -12.13 -17.32 12.50
CA GLU A 456 -13.51 -17.68 12.18
C GLU A 456 -14.28 -16.44 11.68
N GLU A 457 -14.55 -16.37 10.37
CA GLU A 457 -15.29 -15.26 9.76
C GLU A 457 -16.79 -15.39 10.05
N LYS A 458 -17.32 -16.61 9.93
CA LYS A 458 -18.70 -17.00 10.23
C LYS A 458 -18.67 -18.37 10.87
N LYS A 459 -19.77 -18.79 11.52
CA LYS A 459 -19.88 -20.10 12.17
C LYS A 459 -19.39 -21.22 11.25
N ASN A 460 -18.30 -21.90 11.64
CA ASN A 460 -17.62 -22.96 10.88
C ASN A 460 -17.03 -22.56 9.51
N LYS A 461 -16.76 -21.27 9.28
CA LYS A 461 -16.08 -20.76 8.08
C LYS A 461 -14.83 -20.01 8.49
N PHE A 462 -13.67 -20.59 8.19
CA PHE A 462 -12.36 -20.02 8.49
C PHE A 462 -11.76 -19.31 7.28
N ALA A 463 -11.07 -18.20 7.53
CA ALA A 463 -10.31 -17.44 6.54
C ALA A 463 -8.92 -17.11 7.08
N TRP A 464 -7.98 -16.77 6.20
CA TRP A 464 -6.64 -16.36 6.61
C TRP A 464 -6.68 -15.03 7.37
N ALA A 465 -5.95 -14.93 8.49
CA ALA A 465 -5.97 -13.76 9.38
C ALA A 465 -5.61 -12.45 8.67
N GLY A 466 -4.73 -12.49 7.66
CA GLY A 466 -4.35 -11.32 6.87
C GLY A 466 -5.52 -10.70 6.09
N GLU A 467 -6.56 -11.47 5.71
CA GLU A 467 -7.76 -10.91 5.09
C GLU A 467 -8.50 -9.95 6.03
N SER A 468 -8.54 -10.27 7.33
CA SER A 468 -9.15 -9.41 8.35
C SER A 468 -8.33 -8.14 8.55
N VAL A 469 -7.01 -8.23 8.51
CA VAL A 469 -6.13 -7.05 8.59
C VAL A 469 -6.36 -6.13 7.40
N ILE A 470 -6.47 -6.65 6.18
CA ILE A 470 -6.73 -5.82 5.00
C ILE A 470 -8.14 -5.20 5.06
N ALA A 471 -9.17 -6.01 5.34
CA ALA A 471 -10.56 -5.58 5.26
C ALA A 471 -11.02 -4.73 6.46
N ASN A 472 -10.65 -5.11 7.67
CA ASN A 472 -11.10 -4.48 8.91
C ASN A 472 -10.01 -3.60 9.53
N GLY A 473 -8.74 -4.05 9.45
CA GLY A 473 -7.60 -3.36 10.03
C GLY A 473 -7.11 -2.15 9.22
N LEU A 474 -7.01 -2.27 7.90
CA LEU A 474 -6.56 -1.19 7.01
C LEU A 474 -7.71 -0.65 6.15
N LYS A 475 -8.84 -1.37 6.06
CA LYS A 475 -9.99 -1.01 5.22
C LYS A 475 -9.60 -0.69 3.78
N LEU A 476 -8.68 -1.49 3.23
CA LEU A 476 -8.23 -1.37 1.85
C LEU A 476 -9.10 -2.23 0.93
N GLY A 477 -9.24 -1.79 -0.33
CA GLY A 477 -10.22 -2.32 -1.28
C GLY A 477 -10.23 -3.85 -1.44
N THR A 478 -11.44 -4.43 -1.43
CA THR A 478 -11.65 -5.89 -1.46
C THR A 478 -11.12 -6.55 -2.73
N LYS A 479 -11.54 -6.07 -3.90
CA LYS A 479 -11.17 -6.67 -5.20
C LYS A 479 -9.75 -6.30 -5.65
N THR A 480 -9.27 -5.14 -5.22
CA THR A 480 -7.97 -4.62 -5.67
C THR A 480 -6.82 -5.15 -4.83
N LEU A 481 -7.05 -5.43 -3.54
CA LEU A 481 -6.01 -5.82 -2.60
C LEU A 481 -6.37 -7.11 -1.83
N LYS A 482 -7.53 -7.19 -1.17
CA LYS A 482 -7.86 -8.34 -0.30
C LYS A 482 -7.82 -9.68 -1.04
N GLU A 483 -8.58 -9.81 -2.13
CA GLU A 483 -8.69 -11.06 -2.90
C GLU A 483 -7.36 -11.44 -3.60
N PRO A 484 -6.64 -10.51 -4.27
CA PRO A 484 -5.32 -10.81 -4.83
C PRO A 484 -4.28 -11.21 -3.78
N VAL A 485 -4.20 -10.50 -2.64
CA VAL A 485 -3.21 -10.80 -1.59
C VAL A 485 -3.51 -12.13 -0.90
N ALA A 486 -4.78 -12.45 -0.65
CA ALA A 486 -5.18 -13.77 -0.14
C ALA A 486 -4.80 -14.89 -1.12
N SER A 487 -4.93 -14.65 -2.42
CA SER A 487 -4.50 -15.61 -3.46
C SER A 487 -2.98 -15.78 -3.52
N LEU A 488 -2.23 -14.68 -3.41
CA LEU A 488 -0.76 -14.73 -3.30
C LEU A 488 -0.30 -15.46 -2.05
N HIS A 489 -1.01 -15.32 -0.92
CA HIS A 489 -0.74 -16.09 0.30
C HIS A 489 -0.95 -17.59 0.07
N ARG A 490 -2.04 -18.01 -0.61
CA ARG A 490 -2.26 -19.42 -0.97
C ARG A 490 -1.18 -20.00 -1.87
N CYS A 491 -0.54 -19.18 -2.71
CA CYS A 491 0.58 -19.62 -3.54
C CYS A 491 1.79 -20.08 -2.72
N LEU A 492 1.95 -19.60 -1.48
CA LEU A 492 3.04 -19.99 -0.58
C LEU A 492 2.98 -21.45 -0.14
N GLU A 493 1.86 -22.14 -0.36
CA GLU A 493 1.69 -23.58 -0.16
C GLU A 493 1.82 -24.33 -1.50
N LEU A 494 1.21 -23.80 -2.55
CA LEU A 494 1.13 -24.46 -3.87
C LEU A 494 2.45 -24.49 -4.65
N LEU A 495 3.14 -23.35 -4.76
CA LEU A 495 4.33 -23.22 -5.61
C LEU A 495 5.53 -24.02 -5.09
N PRO A 496 5.82 -24.08 -3.78
CA PRO A 496 6.88 -24.95 -3.26
C PRO A 496 6.64 -26.43 -3.57
N LEU A 497 5.39 -26.90 -3.48
CA LEU A 497 5.02 -28.27 -3.85
C LEU A 497 5.23 -28.52 -5.35
N GLY A 498 4.80 -27.58 -6.20
CA GLY A 498 5.02 -27.65 -7.65
C GLY A 498 6.50 -27.72 -8.04
N ARG A 499 7.34 -26.91 -7.37
CA ARG A 499 8.80 -26.94 -7.53
C ARG A 499 9.38 -28.30 -7.11
N LYS A 500 9.00 -28.81 -5.94
CA LYS A 500 9.50 -30.09 -5.39
C LYS A 500 9.14 -31.29 -6.28
N VAL A 501 7.97 -31.27 -6.92
CA VAL A 501 7.57 -32.30 -7.90
C VAL A 501 8.58 -32.40 -9.05
N LEU A 502 9.22 -31.30 -9.47
CA LEU A 502 10.28 -31.33 -10.48
C LEU A 502 11.55 -32.02 -9.97
N CYS A 503 11.93 -31.75 -8.73
CA CYS A 503 13.15 -32.29 -8.13
C CYS A 503 13.01 -33.77 -7.71
N SER A 504 11.77 -34.26 -7.57
CA SER A 504 11.45 -35.59 -7.06
C SER A 504 11.77 -36.77 -8.00
N GLU A 505 12.17 -36.52 -9.25
CA GLU A 505 12.61 -37.62 -10.15
C GLU A 505 13.98 -38.23 -9.73
N GLN A 506 14.75 -37.57 -8.86
CA GLN A 506 16.12 -38.01 -8.51
C GLN A 506 16.26 -38.67 -7.12
N THR A 507 15.27 -38.60 -6.23
CA THR A 507 15.38 -39.19 -4.88
C THR A 507 14.04 -39.75 -4.41
N GLN A 508 14.06 -40.97 -3.86
CA GLN A 508 12.89 -41.68 -3.33
C GLN A 508 12.04 -40.80 -2.38
N GLN A 509 10.81 -40.42 -2.78
CA GLN A 509 9.63 -40.26 -1.91
C GLN A 509 8.39 -39.73 -2.67
N GLY A 510 7.32 -40.53 -2.75
CA GLY A 510 6.05 -40.18 -3.41
C GLY A 510 5.13 -39.21 -2.65
N ALA A 511 5.45 -38.89 -1.39
CA ALA A 511 4.57 -38.14 -0.48
C ALA A 511 4.31 -36.68 -0.90
N GLU A 512 5.29 -35.98 -1.47
CA GLU A 512 5.12 -34.56 -1.85
C GLU A 512 4.34 -34.41 -3.17
N SER A 513 4.47 -35.38 -4.09
CA SER A 513 3.62 -35.47 -5.28
C SER A 513 2.17 -35.75 -4.87
N GLU A 514 1.96 -36.61 -3.88
CA GLU A 514 0.62 -36.93 -3.35
C GLU A 514 -0.03 -35.70 -2.71
N ALA A 515 0.73 -34.87 -1.97
CA ALA A 515 0.21 -33.65 -1.36
C ALA A 515 -0.22 -32.58 -2.39
N LEU A 516 0.58 -32.35 -3.44
CA LEU A 516 0.18 -31.45 -4.52
C LEU A 516 -1.05 -31.99 -5.26
N ASP A 517 -1.04 -33.29 -5.54
CA ASP A 517 -2.13 -33.96 -6.23
C ASP A 517 -3.43 -33.89 -5.38
N GLU A 518 -3.35 -33.98 -4.05
CA GLU A 518 -4.50 -33.85 -3.15
C GLU A 518 -5.08 -32.41 -3.15
N ILE A 519 -4.23 -31.40 -2.99
CA ILE A 519 -4.65 -29.98 -2.91
C ILE A 519 -5.27 -29.51 -4.23
N LEU A 520 -4.68 -29.89 -5.35
CA LEU A 520 -5.18 -29.54 -6.68
C LEU A 520 -6.25 -30.53 -7.19
N HIS A 521 -6.63 -31.53 -6.38
CA HIS A 521 -7.54 -32.61 -6.75
C HIS A 521 -7.15 -33.29 -8.08
N LEU A 522 -5.85 -33.47 -8.29
CA LEU A 522 -5.26 -34.10 -9.45
C LEU A 522 -5.37 -35.61 -9.35
N ALA A 523 -5.37 -36.22 -10.52
CA ALA A 523 -5.35 -37.65 -10.62
C ALA A 523 -3.96 -38.23 -10.44
N PRO A 524 -3.85 -39.47 -9.94
CA PRO A 524 -2.57 -40.15 -9.90
C PRO A 524 -2.03 -40.35 -11.32
N ARG A 525 -0.71 -40.18 -11.50
CA ARG A 525 0.06 -40.46 -12.73
C ARG A 525 -0.03 -39.40 -13.84
N LEU A 526 -0.25 -38.14 -13.50
CA LEU A 526 -0.06 -37.05 -14.45
C LEU A 526 1.42 -36.81 -14.77
N SER A 527 1.71 -36.37 -16.00
CA SER A 527 3.05 -35.91 -16.36
C SER A 527 3.42 -34.65 -15.57
N VAL A 528 4.72 -34.39 -15.43
CA VAL A 528 5.24 -33.15 -14.83
C VAL A 528 4.70 -31.91 -15.55
N LYS A 529 4.66 -31.94 -16.89
CA LYS A 529 4.15 -30.85 -17.73
C LYS A 529 2.68 -30.54 -17.45
N SER A 530 1.87 -31.58 -17.33
CA SER A 530 0.43 -31.46 -17.03
C SER A 530 0.17 -30.94 -15.62
N ARG A 531 0.96 -31.39 -14.63
CA ARG A 531 0.88 -30.86 -13.26
C ARG A 531 1.23 -29.38 -13.20
N LEU A 532 2.33 -28.97 -13.85
CA LEU A 532 2.71 -27.55 -13.90
C LEU A 532 1.67 -26.70 -14.64
N GLY A 533 1.11 -27.19 -15.75
CA GLY A 533 0.05 -26.49 -16.48
C GLY A 533 -1.20 -26.25 -15.62
N LEU A 534 -1.62 -27.28 -14.86
CA LEU A 534 -2.76 -27.18 -13.95
C LEU A 534 -2.46 -26.31 -12.72
N LEU A 535 -1.22 -26.34 -12.21
CA LEU A 535 -0.76 -25.45 -11.15
C LEU A 535 -0.84 -23.98 -11.59
N LEU A 536 -0.33 -23.65 -12.79
CA LEU A 536 -0.38 -22.29 -13.32
C LEU A 536 -1.80 -21.82 -13.64
N ARG A 537 -2.68 -22.74 -14.05
CA ARG A 537 -4.11 -22.45 -14.26
C ARG A 537 -4.86 -22.19 -12.94
N ASN A 538 -4.31 -22.58 -11.79
CA ASN A 538 -4.98 -22.36 -10.52
C ASN A 538 -5.26 -20.85 -10.33
N PRO A 539 -6.50 -20.46 -9.98
CA PRO A 539 -6.90 -19.06 -9.89
C PRO A 539 -6.15 -18.26 -8.82
N HIS A 540 -5.42 -18.93 -7.93
CA HIS A 540 -4.54 -18.27 -6.97
C HIS A 540 -3.19 -17.89 -7.58
N VAL A 541 -2.72 -18.63 -8.58
CA VAL A 541 -1.41 -18.46 -9.23
C VAL A 541 -1.51 -17.53 -10.45
N SER A 542 -2.51 -17.76 -11.32
CA SER A 542 -2.79 -16.92 -12.48
C SER A 542 -4.28 -16.63 -12.57
N ASN A 543 -4.63 -15.35 -12.68
CA ASN A 543 -6.03 -14.93 -12.78
C ASN A 543 -6.15 -13.55 -13.44
N GLY A 544 -6.62 -13.53 -14.68
CA GLY A 544 -6.80 -12.29 -15.44
C GLY A 544 -7.77 -11.30 -14.80
N LEU A 545 -8.81 -11.76 -14.09
CA LEU A 545 -9.78 -10.87 -13.42
C LEU A 545 -9.18 -10.15 -12.21
N LEU A 546 -8.31 -10.84 -11.47
CA LEU A 546 -7.58 -10.29 -10.33
C LEU A 546 -6.26 -9.63 -10.73
N GLN A 547 -5.90 -9.66 -12.03
CA GLN A 547 -4.60 -9.22 -12.55
C GLN A 547 -3.44 -9.92 -11.81
N LEU A 548 -3.57 -11.23 -11.61
CA LEU A 548 -2.53 -12.08 -11.02
C LEU A 548 -1.74 -12.75 -12.12
N ARG A 549 -0.42 -12.66 -12.04
CA ARG A 549 0.52 -13.34 -12.92
C ARG A 549 1.42 -14.30 -12.14
N PRO A 550 1.99 -15.33 -12.79
CA PRO A 550 2.90 -16.27 -12.14
C PRO A 550 4.18 -15.62 -11.59
N GLU A 551 4.72 -14.58 -12.23
CA GLU A 551 6.02 -14.01 -11.86
C GLU A 551 6.03 -13.39 -10.45
N PRO A 552 5.08 -12.50 -10.07
CA PRO A 552 4.97 -12.02 -8.68
C PRO A 552 4.70 -13.14 -7.66
N ALA A 553 3.93 -14.17 -8.04
CA ALA A 553 3.63 -15.30 -7.15
C ALA A 553 4.89 -16.14 -6.87
N LEU A 554 5.70 -16.41 -7.90
CA LEU A 554 6.99 -17.09 -7.78
C LEU A 554 7.97 -16.28 -6.91
N LEU A 555 8.03 -14.97 -7.09
CA LEU A 555 8.87 -14.09 -6.26
C LEU A 555 8.52 -14.19 -4.77
N LEU A 556 7.22 -14.06 -4.45
CA LEU A 556 6.75 -14.13 -3.07
C LEU A 556 7.01 -15.51 -2.46
N SER A 557 6.81 -16.59 -3.24
CA SER A 557 7.10 -17.96 -2.83
C SER A 557 8.59 -18.18 -2.57
N PHE A 558 9.46 -17.68 -3.45
CA PHE A 558 10.91 -17.73 -3.29
C PHE A 558 11.35 -17.03 -1.99
N ILE A 559 10.91 -15.78 -1.77
CA ILE A 559 11.21 -15.02 -0.54
C ILE A 559 10.78 -15.79 0.71
N SER A 560 9.58 -16.37 0.68
CA SER A 560 9.02 -17.14 1.80
C SER A 560 9.85 -18.40 2.11
N GLU A 561 10.32 -19.14 1.11
CA GLU A 561 11.19 -20.30 1.31
C GLU A 561 12.60 -19.90 1.77
N VAL A 562 13.15 -18.79 1.27
CA VAL A 562 14.43 -18.23 1.77
C VAL A 562 14.33 -17.91 3.26
N LEU A 563 13.24 -17.30 3.70
CA LEU A 563 13.00 -17.05 5.13
C LEU A 563 12.95 -18.35 5.93
N VAL A 564 12.27 -19.39 5.44
CA VAL A 564 12.22 -20.69 6.15
C VAL A 564 13.62 -21.28 6.29
N ILE A 565 14.44 -21.25 5.24
CA ILE A 565 15.84 -21.71 5.29
C ILE A 565 16.65 -20.91 6.31
N TRP A 566 16.46 -19.58 6.33
CA TRP A 566 17.15 -18.68 7.25
C TRP A 566 16.73 -18.94 8.71
N GLN A 567 15.45 -19.14 8.97
CA GLN A 567 14.91 -19.41 10.31
C GLN A 567 15.48 -20.70 10.91
N GLN A 568 15.56 -21.76 10.10
CA GLN A 568 15.97 -23.09 10.56
C GLN A 568 17.41 -23.14 11.10
N GLN A 569 18.28 -22.20 10.71
CA GLN A 569 19.65 -22.15 11.22
C GLN A 569 19.81 -21.32 12.50
N GLY A 570 18.91 -20.39 12.79
CA GLY A 570 19.06 -19.44 13.91
C GLY A 570 18.65 -19.93 15.30
N GLY A 571 18.05 -21.12 15.43
CA GLY A 571 17.51 -21.62 16.71
C GLY A 571 16.48 -20.66 17.36
N GLU A 572 16.37 -20.66 18.70
CA GLU A 572 15.49 -19.76 19.49
C GLU A 572 15.86 -18.25 19.35
N ALA A 573 17.02 -17.94 18.76
CA ALA A 573 17.49 -16.58 18.47
C ALA A 573 17.17 -16.13 17.03
N GLY A 574 16.57 -16.99 16.20
CA GLY A 574 16.26 -16.73 14.80
C GLY A 574 15.48 -15.42 14.62
N PHE A 575 16.02 -14.53 13.79
CA PHE A 575 15.47 -13.23 13.37
C PHE A 575 15.41 -12.08 14.37
N LYS A 576 15.78 -12.25 15.64
CA LYS A 576 15.66 -11.13 16.62
C LYS A 576 16.56 -9.93 16.28
N HIS A 577 17.64 -10.14 15.52
CA HIS A 577 18.54 -9.08 15.06
C HIS A 577 18.54 -8.96 13.54
N TYR A 578 18.14 -7.79 13.04
CA TYR A 578 18.14 -7.41 11.62
C TYR A 578 19.54 -7.32 10.99
N SER A 579 20.60 -7.37 11.80
CA SER A 579 22.00 -7.30 11.36
C SER A 579 22.54 -8.63 10.78
N SER A 580 21.78 -9.71 10.88
CA SER A 580 22.19 -11.01 10.34
C SER A 580 22.16 -11.02 8.79
N THR A 581 23.18 -11.65 8.18
CA THR A 581 23.31 -11.88 6.74
C THR A 581 23.00 -13.35 6.39
N LEU A 582 22.70 -13.64 5.12
CA LEU A 582 22.46 -15.01 4.65
C LEU A 582 23.74 -15.81 4.40
N ASP A 583 24.93 -15.29 4.74
CA ASP A 583 26.23 -15.90 4.41
C ASP A 583 26.32 -17.36 4.91
N ALA A 584 25.81 -17.66 6.11
CA ALA A 584 25.84 -19.01 6.69
C ALA A 584 24.94 -20.03 5.96
N VAL A 585 23.91 -19.57 5.24
CA VAL A 585 22.94 -20.41 4.52
C VAL A 585 22.98 -20.22 3.01
N GLN A 586 23.97 -19.47 2.51
CA GLN A 586 24.08 -19.07 1.10
C GLN A 586 23.98 -20.25 0.15
N ASP A 587 24.69 -21.35 0.43
CA ASP A 587 24.67 -22.54 -0.44
C ASP A 587 23.26 -23.13 -0.61
N ARG A 588 22.48 -23.20 0.48
CA ARG A 588 21.09 -23.69 0.44
C ARG A 588 20.19 -22.74 -0.34
N VAL A 589 20.38 -21.43 -0.17
CA VAL A 589 19.61 -20.40 -0.89
C VAL A 589 19.94 -20.41 -2.38
N VAL A 590 21.21 -20.63 -2.75
CA VAL A 590 21.65 -20.77 -4.14
C VAL A 590 21.06 -22.03 -4.77
N VAL A 591 21.00 -23.15 -4.04
CA VAL A 591 20.30 -24.36 -4.53
C VAL A 591 18.82 -24.06 -4.78
N LEU A 592 18.13 -23.42 -3.83
CA LEU A 592 16.73 -23.02 -3.98
C LEU A 592 16.54 -22.12 -5.22
N ALA A 593 17.42 -21.14 -5.44
CA ALA A 593 17.39 -20.27 -6.60
C ALA A 593 17.51 -21.04 -7.92
N ARG A 594 18.40 -22.05 -7.99
CA ARG A 594 18.51 -22.94 -9.17
C ARG A 594 17.24 -23.75 -9.41
N GLU A 595 16.60 -24.25 -8.37
CA GLU A 595 15.34 -25.01 -8.47
C GLU A 595 14.20 -24.14 -9.01
N TYR A 596 14.07 -22.89 -8.53
CA TYR A 596 13.13 -21.91 -9.11
C TYR A 596 13.48 -21.57 -10.56
N GLY A 597 14.78 -21.47 -10.87
CA GLY A 597 15.25 -21.24 -12.23
C GLY A 597 14.87 -22.38 -13.19
N GLN A 598 15.04 -23.62 -12.77
CA GLN A 598 14.63 -24.81 -13.55
C GLN A 598 13.12 -24.85 -13.76
N LEU A 599 12.34 -24.60 -12.70
CA LEU A 599 10.89 -24.47 -12.78
C LEU A 599 10.48 -23.45 -13.84
N TRP A 600 11.06 -22.25 -13.79
CA TRP A 600 10.76 -21.19 -14.74
C TRP A 600 11.14 -21.54 -16.19
N GLN A 601 12.32 -22.14 -16.38
CA GLN A 601 12.76 -22.58 -17.71
C GLN A 601 11.81 -23.59 -18.35
N LEU A 602 11.31 -24.57 -17.58
CA LEU A 602 10.31 -25.54 -18.06
C LEU A 602 8.97 -24.86 -18.41
N ILE A 603 8.51 -23.95 -17.55
CA ILE A 603 7.29 -23.16 -17.79
C ILE A 603 7.40 -22.42 -19.13
N LYS A 604 8.55 -21.78 -19.41
CA LYS A 604 8.80 -21.05 -20.66
C LYS A 604 8.97 -21.99 -21.85
N GLN A 605 9.74 -23.06 -21.72
CA GLN A 605 10.00 -24.04 -22.78
C GLN A 605 8.69 -24.68 -23.27
N TRP A 606 7.75 -24.96 -22.37
CA TRP A 606 6.46 -25.55 -22.70
C TRP A 606 5.36 -24.53 -23.00
N GLY A 607 5.68 -23.23 -22.95
CA GLY A 607 4.73 -22.14 -23.20
C GLY A 607 3.57 -22.09 -22.21
N LEU A 608 3.72 -22.64 -20.99
CA LEU A 608 2.58 -22.92 -20.11
C LEU A 608 1.84 -21.67 -19.62
N ILE A 609 2.47 -20.49 -19.61
CA ILE A 609 1.85 -19.23 -19.17
C ILE A 609 0.67 -18.88 -20.10
N GLU A 610 0.91 -18.86 -21.41
CA GLU A 610 -0.14 -18.56 -22.40
C GLU A 610 -1.17 -19.69 -22.46
N ARG A 611 -0.70 -20.93 -22.28
CA ARG A 611 -1.55 -22.12 -22.34
C ARG A 611 -2.44 -22.29 -21.10
N ALA A 612 -2.08 -21.68 -19.96
CA ALA A 612 -2.87 -21.74 -18.74
C ALA A 612 -4.29 -21.19 -18.94
N ASP A 613 -4.47 -20.22 -19.85
CA ASP A 613 -5.74 -19.59 -20.18
C ASP A 613 -6.52 -20.31 -21.30
N GLU A 614 -5.97 -21.36 -21.92
CA GLU A 614 -6.65 -22.13 -22.97
C GLU A 614 -7.96 -22.75 -22.44
N LYS A 615 -8.99 -22.79 -23.29
CA LYS A 615 -10.20 -23.56 -22.97
C LYS A 615 -9.91 -25.06 -23.11
N PRO A 616 -10.56 -25.92 -22.31
CA PRO A 616 -10.50 -27.36 -22.52
C PRO A 616 -10.92 -27.71 -23.95
N VAL A 617 -10.18 -28.58 -24.63
CA VAL A 617 -10.50 -29.09 -25.98
C VAL A 617 -11.90 -29.71 -26.01
N LEU A 618 -12.31 -30.40 -24.95
CA LEU A 618 -13.66 -30.94 -24.80
C LEU A 618 -14.44 -30.15 -23.75
N ASP A 619 -15.53 -29.51 -24.17
CA ASP A 619 -16.47 -28.87 -23.26
C ASP A 619 -17.30 -29.90 -22.48
N GLY A 620 -18.05 -29.45 -21.47
CA GLY A 620 -18.82 -30.37 -20.62
C GLY A 620 -19.89 -31.16 -21.38
N ASN A 621 -20.41 -30.61 -22.48
CA ASN A 621 -21.40 -31.27 -23.32
C ASN A 621 -20.75 -32.36 -24.18
N ALA A 622 -19.59 -32.08 -24.76
CA ALA A 622 -18.79 -33.03 -25.53
C ALA A 622 -18.32 -34.20 -24.65
N VAL A 623 -17.88 -33.92 -23.41
CA VAL A 623 -17.54 -34.98 -22.43
C VAL A 623 -18.77 -35.86 -22.14
N THR A 624 -19.93 -35.24 -21.89
CA THR A 624 -21.18 -35.97 -21.60
C THR A 624 -21.62 -36.81 -22.79
N ALA A 625 -21.54 -36.29 -24.01
CA ALA A 625 -21.89 -37.01 -25.23
C ALA A 625 -20.93 -38.19 -25.50
N THR A 626 -19.66 -38.05 -25.13
CA THR A 626 -18.61 -39.04 -25.38
C THR A 626 -18.66 -40.21 -24.40
N LEU A 627 -18.88 -39.93 -23.10
CA LEU A 627 -18.80 -40.92 -22.02
C LEU A 627 -20.16 -41.34 -21.43
N ASN A 628 -21.23 -40.61 -21.76
CA ASN A 628 -22.55 -40.75 -21.13
C ASN A 628 -22.48 -40.74 -19.59
N CYS A 629 -21.58 -39.93 -19.04
CA CYS A 629 -21.30 -39.89 -17.60
C CYS A 629 -22.25 -38.94 -16.85
N HIS A 630 -22.40 -39.14 -15.54
CA HIS A 630 -23.20 -38.27 -14.69
C HIS A 630 -22.60 -36.85 -14.60
N PRO A 631 -23.40 -35.76 -14.62
CA PRO A 631 -22.89 -34.38 -14.65
C PRO A 631 -21.94 -33.98 -13.52
N ARG A 632 -22.04 -34.66 -12.36
CA ARG A 632 -21.15 -34.44 -11.21
C ARG A 632 -19.68 -34.75 -11.50
N LEU A 633 -19.39 -35.64 -12.45
CA LEU A 633 -18.02 -36.02 -12.80
C LEU A 633 -17.39 -35.09 -13.84
N ILE A 634 -18.17 -34.20 -14.47
CA ILE A 634 -17.69 -33.36 -15.58
C ILE A 634 -16.49 -32.51 -15.16
N SER A 635 -16.54 -31.84 -14.00
CA SER A 635 -15.45 -30.98 -13.54
C SER A 635 -14.16 -31.77 -13.33
N GLN A 636 -14.24 -32.97 -12.75
CA GLN A 636 -13.10 -33.84 -12.55
C GLN A 636 -12.53 -34.32 -13.89
N ILE A 637 -13.40 -34.77 -14.80
CA ILE A 637 -13.01 -35.25 -16.13
C ILE A 637 -12.38 -34.12 -16.97
N GLN A 638 -12.90 -32.89 -16.86
CA GLN A 638 -12.33 -31.73 -17.55
C GLN A 638 -10.90 -31.41 -17.09
N THR A 639 -10.55 -31.67 -15.82
CA THR A 639 -9.16 -31.57 -15.35
C THR A 639 -8.24 -32.55 -16.07
N PHE A 640 -8.70 -33.78 -16.34
CA PHE A 640 -7.93 -34.76 -17.14
C PHE A 640 -7.82 -34.38 -18.61
N VAL A 641 -8.88 -33.83 -19.19
CA VAL A 641 -8.85 -33.31 -20.57
C VAL A 641 -7.81 -32.20 -20.69
N LEU A 642 -7.79 -31.27 -19.73
CA LEU A 642 -6.80 -30.20 -19.68
C LEU A 642 -5.38 -30.73 -19.49
N ALA A 643 -5.18 -31.70 -18.58
CA ALA A 643 -3.89 -32.38 -18.42
C ALA A 643 -3.42 -32.97 -19.76
N TRP A 644 -4.24 -33.80 -20.39
CA TRP A 644 -3.92 -34.38 -21.70
C TRP A 644 -3.59 -33.31 -22.74
N GLN A 645 -4.35 -32.20 -22.76
CA GLN A 645 -4.12 -31.08 -23.65
C GLN A 645 -2.75 -30.44 -23.42
N TYR A 646 -2.31 -30.27 -22.18
CA TYR A 646 -0.97 -29.73 -21.88
C TYR A 646 0.16 -30.64 -22.40
N ASP A 647 -0.01 -31.95 -22.36
CA ASP A 647 0.95 -32.90 -22.92
C ASP A 647 1.08 -32.78 -24.46
N GLN A 648 0.01 -32.36 -25.15
CA GLN A 648 0.05 -32.15 -26.60
C GLN A 648 0.88 -30.92 -27.02
N PRO A 649 1.44 -30.92 -28.25
CA PRO A 649 2.13 -29.76 -28.82
C PRO A 649 1.15 -28.61 -29.12
N ALA A 650 1.60 -27.37 -28.93
CA ALA A 650 0.77 -26.16 -29.02
C ALA A 650 0.19 -25.87 -30.42
N ALA A 651 0.82 -26.36 -31.50
CA ALA A 651 0.62 -25.86 -32.86
C ALA A 651 -0.34 -26.65 -33.78
N GLN A 652 -1.14 -27.59 -33.27
CA GLN A 652 -2.12 -28.31 -34.09
C GLN A 652 -3.53 -28.06 -33.58
N GLY A 653 -4.17 -26.98 -34.00
CA GLY A 653 -5.60 -26.76 -33.76
C GLY A 653 -6.38 -27.31 -34.96
N GLY A 654 -7.13 -28.39 -34.76
CA GLY A 654 -7.95 -29.01 -35.80
C GLY A 654 -8.95 -29.98 -35.21
N VAL A 655 -10.00 -30.29 -35.97
CA VAL A 655 -11.04 -31.29 -35.64
C VAL A 655 -10.41 -32.62 -35.20
N ASP A 656 -9.23 -32.93 -35.72
CA ASP A 656 -8.45 -34.13 -35.38
C ASP A 656 -8.07 -34.22 -33.90
N LYS A 657 -7.70 -33.10 -33.23
CA LYS A 657 -7.37 -33.12 -31.79
C LYS A 657 -8.58 -33.38 -30.91
N GLU A 658 -9.75 -32.91 -31.31
CA GLU A 658 -10.98 -33.14 -30.56
C GLU A 658 -11.34 -34.64 -30.61
N GLU A 659 -11.23 -35.26 -31.79
CA GLU A 659 -11.48 -36.69 -31.97
C GLU A 659 -10.41 -37.56 -31.29
N GLU A 660 -9.13 -37.19 -31.37
CA GLU A 660 -8.05 -37.85 -30.62
C GLU A 660 -8.28 -37.79 -29.10
N CYS A 661 -8.68 -36.62 -28.60
CA CYS A 661 -9.00 -36.45 -27.18
C CYS A 661 -10.20 -37.32 -26.78
N LYS A 662 -11.27 -37.39 -27.61
CA LYS A 662 -12.42 -38.27 -27.38
C LYS A 662 -12.02 -39.74 -27.34
N ALA A 663 -11.17 -40.18 -28.27
CA ALA A 663 -10.67 -41.55 -28.33
C ALA A 663 -9.83 -41.92 -27.11
N TRP A 664 -8.89 -41.05 -26.73
CA TRP A 664 -8.10 -41.18 -25.50
C TRP A 664 -8.99 -41.23 -24.26
N LEU A 665 -9.93 -40.31 -24.15
CA LEU A 665 -10.83 -40.17 -23.01
C LEU A 665 -11.70 -41.42 -22.83
N LYS A 666 -12.24 -41.99 -23.91
CA LYS A 666 -12.96 -43.28 -23.88
C LYS A 666 -12.07 -44.41 -23.38
N SER A 667 -10.85 -44.52 -23.90
CA SER A 667 -9.92 -45.59 -23.50
C SER A 667 -9.56 -45.53 -22.01
N GLU A 668 -9.23 -44.35 -21.48
CA GLU A 668 -8.87 -44.19 -20.07
C GLU A 668 -10.10 -44.29 -19.14
N TRP A 669 -11.29 -43.92 -19.62
CA TRP A 669 -12.55 -44.19 -18.95
C TRP A 669 -12.87 -45.68 -18.88
N GLU A 670 -12.69 -46.45 -19.95
CA GLU A 670 -12.91 -47.90 -19.92
C GLU A 670 -11.93 -48.64 -19.00
N LYS A 671 -10.70 -48.15 -18.87
CA LYS A 671 -9.67 -48.72 -17.96
C LYS A 671 -9.88 -48.38 -16.48
N GLY A 672 -10.87 -47.55 -16.13
CA GLY A 672 -11.07 -47.13 -14.74
C GLY A 672 -10.06 -46.09 -14.22
N ARG A 673 -9.24 -45.50 -15.10
CA ARG A 673 -8.09 -44.65 -14.70
C ARG A 673 -8.44 -43.18 -14.45
N ILE A 674 -9.55 -42.71 -15.01
CA ILE A 674 -10.06 -41.34 -14.78
C ILE A 674 -10.88 -41.28 -13.48
N VAL A 675 -11.93 -42.09 -13.43
CA VAL A 675 -12.77 -42.28 -12.25
C VAL A 675 -12.86 -43.78 -12.00
N PRO A 676 -12.45 -44.29 -10.82
CA PRO A 676 -12.59 -45.70 -10.48
C PRO A 676 -14.03 -46.19 -10.64
N PHE A 677 -14.23 -47.46 -11.00
CA PHE A 677 -15.57 -48.01 -11.26
C PHE A 677 -16.52 -47.83 -10.07
N ASP A 678 -16.00 -47.98 -8.86
CA ASP A 678 -16.74 -47.91 -7.60
C ASP A 678 -17.26 -46.50 -7.29
N GLN A 679 -16.70 -45.47 -7.94
CA GLN A 679 -17.04 -44.07 -7.75
C GLN A 679 -17.94 -43.52 -8.86
N ARG A 680 -18.35 -44.36 -9.84
CA ARG A 680 -19.20 -43.94 -10.96
C ARG A 680 -20.67 -43.99 -10.56
N PRO A 681 -21.38 -42.84 -10.53
CA PRO A 681 -22.82 -42.84 -10.38
C PRO A 681 -23.48 -43.52 -11.59
N PRO A 682 -24.69 -44.10 -11.43
CA PRO A 682 -25.42 -44.62 -12.58
C PRO A 682 -25.65 -43.52 -13.62
N PRO A 683 -25.57 -43.84 -14.92
CA PRO A 683 -25.74 -42.87 -15.99
C PRO A 683 -27.12 -42.21 -15.89
N PRO A 684 -27.25 -40.93 -16.29
CA PRO A 684 -28.54 -40.25 -16.28
C PRO A 684 -29.56 -41.05 -17.13
N PRO A 685 -30.84 -41.11 -16.72
CA PRO A 685 -31.84 -41.86 -17.46
C PRO A 685 -31.90 -41.35 -18.91
N SER A 686 -31.79 -42.28 -19.85
CA SER A 686 -31.93 -42.01 -21.28
C SER A 686 -33.21 -41.21 -21.52
N LYS A 687 -33.12 -40.14 -22.34
CA LYS A 687 -34.28 -39.33 -22.75
C LYS A 687 -35.35 -40.14 -23.52
N GLY A 688 -35.17 -41.45 -23.73
CA GLY A 688 -36.13 -42.36 -24.33
C GLY A 688 -37.02 -43.13 -23.35
N ASP A 689 -36.74 -43.15 -22.04
CA ASP A 689 -37.45 -44.05 -21.11
C ASP A 689 -38.40 -43.30 -20.16
N LYS A 690 -39.38 -42.62 -20.75
CA LYS A 690 -40.63 -42.25 -20.04
C LYS A 690 -41.63 -43.41 -20.17
N GLY A 691 -41.24 -44.59 -19.70
CA GLY A 691 -42.14 -45.72 -19.48
C GLY A 691 -43.05 -45.46 -18.28
N LYS A 692 -44.35 -45.41 -18.55
CA LYS A 692 -45.50 -45.39 -17.61
C LYS A 692 -45.16 -45.75 -16.15
N LYS A 693 -45.20 -44.77 -15.25
CA LYS A 693 -45.56 -45.07 -13.84
C LYS A 693 -47.07 -45.27 -13.77
N THR A 694 -47.46 -46.54 -13.62
CA THR A 694 -48.78 -46.95 -13.13
C THR A 694 -49.06 -46.26 -11.80
N LYS A 695 -50.24 -45.64 -11.72
CA LYS A 695 -50.83 -45.14 -10.48
C LYS A 695 -51.24 -46.35 -9.63
N ASP A 696 -50.68 -46.48 -8.44
CA ASP A 696 -51.37 -47.16 -7.35
C ASP A 696 -52.05 -46.12 -6.46
N PRO A 697 -53.36 -46.28 -6.15
CA PRO A 697 -54.10 -45.40 -5.28
C PRO A 697 -54.10 -45.98 -3.86
N THR A 698 -53.55 -45.26 -2.88
CA THR A 698 -54.02 -45.22 -1.47
C THR A 698 -52.97 -44.55 -0.59
N ALA A 699 -53.29 -43.37 -0.06
CA ALA A 699 -53.09 -42.98 1.34
C ALA A 699 -53.23 -41.46 1.51
N ALA A 700 -54.36 -41.08 2.12
CA ALA A 700 -54.58 -39.97 3.03
C ALA A 700 -54.07 -38.55 2.68
N ALA A 701 -55.04 -37.69 2.39
CA ALA A 701 -54.92 -36.24 2.35
C ALA A 701 -54.73 -35.61 3.75
N LYS A 702 -53.91 -34.55 3.83
CA LYS A 702 -54.08 -33.33 4.69
C LYS A 702 -53.06 -32.25 4.25
N PRO A 703 -53.30 -30.95 4.54
CA PRO A 703 -53.56 -29.95 3.51
C PRO A 703 -52.40 -29.00 3.22
N ALA A 704 -52.56 -28.28 2.12
CA ALA A 704 -51.63 -27.33 1.53
C ALA A 704 -51.49 -26.05 2.37
N GLU A 705 -50.28 -25.84 2.88
CA GLU A 705 -49.72 -24.51 3.11
C GLU A 705 -48.24 -24.55 2.67
N ASP A 706 -47.77 -23.43 2.12
CA ASP A 706 -46.37 -23.09 1.86
C ASP A 706 -45.71 -23.51 0.53
N ARG A 707 -46.42 -23.29 -0.59
CA ARG A 707 -45.80 -23.11 -1.92
C ARG A 707 -45.87 -21.64 -2.35
N ASP A 708 -45.03 -20.77 -1.77
CA ASP A 708 -44.69 -19.51 -2.47
C ASP A 708 -43.43 -18.76 -1.99
N ARG A 709 -42.35 -19.46 -1.55
CA ARG A 709 -41.14 -18.77 -1.04
C ARG A 709 -39.77 -19.20 -1.56
N ARG A 710 -39.68 -19.96 -2.65
CA ARG A 710 -38.36 -20.41 -3.20
C ARG A 710 -38.07 -20.03 -4.66
N LYS A 711 -38.54 -18.87 -5.10
CA LYS A 711 -38.04 -18.19 -6.30
C LYS A 711 -37.79 -16.71 -6.01
N ARG A 712 -36.70 -16.42 -5.29
CA ARG A 712 -35.96 -15.15 -5.30
C ARG A 712 -34.88 -15.23 -4.22
N GLN A 713 -33.69 -15.65 -4.62
CA GLN A 713 -32.40 -15.27 -4.00
C GLN A 713 -31.31 -15.94 -4.83
N LYS A 714 -30.98 -15.29 -5.94
CA LYS A 714 -29.78 -15.52 -6.74
C LYS A 714 -29.37 -14.17 -7.33
N SER A 715 -28.84 -13.32 -6.48
CA SER A 715 -28.08 -12.10 -6.81
C SER A 715 -27.65 -11.46 -5.49
N GLU A 716 -26.47 -11.82 -5.02
CA GLU A 716 -25.55 -10.95 -4.28
C GLU A 716 -24.15 -11.56 -4.35
#